data_AF-A0A6C1B5L0-F1
#
_entry.id   AF-A0A6C1B5L0-F1
#
_cell.length_a   1.000
_cell.length_b   1.000
_cell.length_c   1.000
_cell.angle_alpha   90.00
_cell.angle_beta   90.00
_cell.angle_gamma   90.00
#
_symmetry.space_group_name_H-M   'P 1'
#
loop_
_entity.id
_entity.type
_entity.pdbx_description
1 polymer ?
#
loop_
_entity_poly.entity_id
_entity_poly.type
_entity_poly.pdbx_seq_one_letter_code
_entity_poly.pdbx_strand_id
1 'polypeptide(L)'
;MTLAAGKSPTSGGVATRLAFFKGLQAITTRIHATHNIDEIIFELSADLCELFGAERLTIYTVDDARNAIVSKVKMGLHKVNSIRLPISENSIAGYVAYAKKMLNIPDVYDEAALRAISPHLEFRKEVDEVTGYHSKQMLVAPIVSNEKGELEGVLQLINSVDGQPFTPIAEEGLLGLAQTLGVAFAQRTKAPAAPRSRYDLLVTEAKITREELDAATRKARERKVPTEEVLIEDMGLGQEEIGQAVATFFNVKYEPFHSDRIKPVDLLVNIKREFVEQSHWLPLEENEEGVVIMATDPEQIRASRVAHNVFPNKNIVIRATTVREFRKTVDQFFEASLDMGSVDDLLSDLVEDEQDSSMAEELSAAADNELVKLVNKVIVDAYKQGASDIHIEPRPGKEKTLIRFRKDGTLVPYIEVPASYRNPLVTRIKIMCDLDISERRKPQDGKIKFRKYSPLDIELRVATLPTAGGLEDVVMRILANSEPIPLDKLGLTENNLSRLMSAITKPYGIFFVCGPTGSGKTTTLHSILGHINTPDTKIWTAEDPVEITQKGLRQVQVNRKAGLDFATMMRAFLRADPDVIMVGEMRDHETVAVGLEASLTGHLVFSTLHTNSAPESIVRLLDMGMDPFNFADALLGVLAQRLAKRLCPKCKAAYHPDVAEMSNLLDEYCLDLQMTTPFKEDADAARKAVAKQWQTTYADKQGQFTFYKPVGCDDCTKGYRGRVGLHELMLGTDDTKKRIQERARVAELLALALEEGMRTLRQDGIEKVLAGITDMAQVRKVCVR
;
A
#
# COMPACT_ATOMS: atom_id res chain seq x y z
N MET A 1 48.59 -36.54 93.07
CA MET A 1 48.75 -38.00 92.96
C MET A 1 47.40 -38.67 93.15
N THR A 2 46.66 -38.94 92.07
CA THR A 2 45.79 -40.13 91.92
C THR A 2 45.18 -40.14 90.51
N LEU A 3 45.15 -41.33 89.93
CA LEU A 3 44.59 -41.72 88.64
C LEU A 3 43.05 -41.70 88.64
N ALA A 4 42.46 -41.43 87.47
CA ALA A 4 41.23 -42.03 86.92
C ALA A 4 40.89 -41.25 85.64
N ALA A 5 40.44 -41.78 84.50
CA ALA A 5 40.21 -43.11 83.96
C ALA A 5 39.94 -42.85 82.46
N GLY A 6 40.30 -43.80 81.59
CA GLY A 6 40.22 -43.63 80.14
C GLY A 6 38.79 -43.39 79.61
N LYS A 7 38.71 -42.60 78.54
CA LYS A 7 37.68 -42.71 77.51
C LYS A 7 38.34 -42.66 76.14
N SER A 8 38.18 -43.75 75.40
CA SER A 8 38.50 -43.92 73.98
C SER A 8 37.87 -42.80 73.11
N PRO A 9 38.58 -42.20 72.13
CA PRO A 9 37.99 -41.20 71.25
C PRO A 9 37.25 -41.80 70.02
N THR A 10 36.99 -43.11 69.99
CA THR A 10 36.48 -43.79 68.78
C THR A 10 34.96 -44.00 68.72
N SER A 11 34.18 -43.60 69.74
CA SER A 11 32.71 -43.76 69.73
C SER A 11 31.92 -42.50 69.37
N GLY A 12 32.49 -41.30 69.56
CA GLY A 12 31.83 -40.03 69.22
C GLY A 12 31.76 -39.76 67.72
N GLY A 13 32.85 -40.00 66.98
CA GLY A 13 32.92 -39.74 65.54
C GLY A 13 32.00 -40.62 64.69
N VAL A 14 31.77 -41.87 65.11
CA VAL A 14 30.87 -42.80 64.40
C VAL A 14 29.41 -42.39 64.57
N ALA A 15 29.00 -41.97 65.77
CA ALA A 15 27.64 -41.50 66.03
C ALA A 15 27.33 -40.20 65.28
N THR A 16 28.26 -39.24 65.25
CA THR A 16 28.12 -37.98 64.50
C THR A 16 28.09 -38.23 62.99
N ARG A 17 28.95 -39.12 62.47
CA ARG A 17 28.93 -39.52 61.05
C ARG A 17 27.62 -40.20 60.68
N LEU A 18 27.11 -41.11 61.52
CA LEU A 18 25.85 -41.80 61.29
C LEU A 18 24.66 -40.82 61.29
N ALA A 19 24.65 -39.86 62.22
CA ALA A 19 23.62 -38.82 62.29
C ALA A 19 23.63 -37.91 61.04
N PHE A 20 24.81 -37.49 60.59
CA PHE A 20 24.98 -36.69 59.38
C PHE A 20 24.43 -37.40 58.13
N PHE A 21 24.84 -38.65 57.87
CA PHE A 21 24.35 -39.39 56.70
C PHE A 21 22.86 -39.76 56.78
N LYS A 22 22.32 -39.95 57.99
CA LYS A 22 20.87 -40.15 58.18
C LYS A 22 20.09 -38.87 57.86
N GLY A 23 20.60 -37.70 58.27
CA GLY A 23 20.05 -36.39 57.90
C GLY A 23 20.12 -36.17 56.38
N LEU A 24 21.28 -36.48 55.77
CA LEU A 24 21.47 -36.38 54.33
C LEU A 24 20.47 -37.25 53.57
N GLN A 25 20.28 -38.51 53.98
CA GLN A 25 19.34 -39.43 53.36
C GLN A 25 17.87 -38.94 53.41
N ALA A 26 17.47 -38.26 54.49
CA ALA A 26 16.14 -37.65 54.59
C ALA A 26 15.96 -36.52 53.56
N ILE A 27 16.98 -35.69 53.36
CA ILE A 27 16.99 -34.63 52.34
C ILE A 27 17.01 -35.23 50.93
N THR A 28 17.85 -36.23 50.67
CA THR A 28 17.89 -37.00 49.40
C THR A 28 16.52 -37.55 49.02
N THR A 29 15.77 -38.08 50.00
CA THR A 29 14.42 -38.62 49.76
C THR A 29 13.43 -37.52 49.35
N ARG A 30 13.53 -36.33 49.95
CA ARG A 30 12.73 -35.16 49.56
C ARG A 30 13.09 -34.65 48.17
N ILE A 31 14.36 -34.61 47.81
CA ILE A 31 14.82 -34.25 46.45
C ILE A 31 14.17 -35.13 45.38
N HIS A 32 14.05 -36.44 45.65
CA HIS A 32 13.34 -37.35 44.74
C HIS A 32 11.83 -37.11 44.69
N ALA A 33 11.21 -36.62 45.77
CA ALA A 33 9.77 -36.38 45.87
C ALA A 33 9.30 -35.04 45.29
N THR A 34 10.13 -34.00 45.31
CA THR A 34 9.80 -32.67 44.77
C THR A 34 9.72 -32.72 43.25
N HIS A 35 8.75 -32.05 42.59
CA HIS A 35 8.57 -32.11 41.13
C HIS A 35 9.22 -30.97 40.35
N ASN A 36 9.65 -29.88 41.02
CA ASN A 36 10.24 -28.70 40.40
C ASN A 36 11.70 -28.48 40.87
N ILE A 37 12.62 -28.16 39.95
CA ILE A 37 14.03 -27.87 40.25
C ILE A 37 14.16 -26.59 41.07
N ASP A 38 13.36 -25.56 40.76
CA ASP A 38 13.41 -24.28 41.49
C ASP A 38 12.96 -24.47 42.96
N GLU A 39 11.98 -25.34 43.20
CA GLU A 39 11.50 -25.69 44.54
C GLU A 39 12.57 -26.44 45.35
N ILE A 40 13.33 -27.33 44.70
CA ILE A 40 14.52 -27.98 45.29
C ILE A 40 15.57 -26.93 45.71
N ILE A 41 15.82 -25.94 44.84
CA ILE A 41 16.83 -24.89 45.09
C ILE A 41 16.40 -23.98 46.26
N PHE A 42 15.13 -23.61 46.34
CA PHE A 42 14.66 -22.65 47.35
C PHE A 42 14.28 -23.27 48.69
N GLU A 43 13.64 -24.44 48.72
CA GLU A 43 13.16 -25.03 49.97
C GLU A 43 14.22 -25.82 50.74
N LEU A 44 15.18 -26.43 50.04
CA LEU A 44 16.17 -27.32 50.66
C LEU A 44 17.49 -26.63 51.00
N SER A 45 17.70 -25.39 50.55
CA SER A 45 18.95 -24.66 50.79
C SER A 45 19.20 -24.43 52.28
N ALA A 46 18.17 -24.06 53.05
CA ALA A 46 18.28 -23.85 54.49
C ALA A 46 18.63 -25.16 55.24
N ASP A 47 17.94 -26.25 54.93
CA ASP A 47 18.17 -27.57 55.55
C ASP A 47 19.57 -28.11 55.23
N LEU A 48 20.07 -27.86 54.01
CA LEU A 48 21.41 -28.24 53.58
C LEU A 48 22.49 -27.37 54.25
N CYS A 49 22.29 -26.06 54.36
CA CYS A 49 23.19 -25.19 55.12
C CYS A 49 23.31 -25.65 56.58
N GLU A 50 22.19 -25.99 57.23
CA GLU A 50 22.18 -26.50 58.60
C GLU A 50 22.91 -27.85 58.70
N LEU A 51 22.64 -28.79 57.81
CA LEU A 51 23.26 -30.12 57.82
C LEU A 51 24.78 -30.06 57.61
N PHE A 52 25.24 -29.24 56.67
CA PHE A 52 26.66 -29.09 56.33
C PHE A 52 27.40 -28.09 57.22
N GLY A 53 26.68 -27.37 58.10
CA GLY A 53 27.24 -26.29 58.91
C GLY A 53 27.82 -25.17 58.04
N ALA A 54 27.15 -24.81 56.96
CA ALA A 54 27.57 -23.76 56.03
C ALA A 54 26.71 -22.50 56.20
N GLU A 55 27.27 -21.32 55.97
CA GLU A 55 26.53 -20.06 56.02
C GLU A 55 25.65 -19.87 54.78
N ARG A 56 26.15 -20.28 53.60
CA ARG A 56 25.43 -20.17 52.33
C ARG A 56 25.64 -21.38 51.44
N LEU A 57 24.61 -21.71 50.67
CA LEU A 57 24.62 -22.72 49.63
C LEU A 57 24.09 -22.12 48.32
N THR A 58 24.81 -22.38 47.24
CA THR A 58 24.42 -21.99 45.88
C THR A 58 24.39 -23.23 45.00
N ILE A 59 23.26 -23.46 44.35
CA ILE A 59 23.12 -24.48 43.30
C ILE A 59 23.09 -23.75 41.96
N TYR A 60 23.98 -24.13 41.05
CA TYR A 60 23.96 -23.70 39.67
C TYR A 60 23.48 -24.84 38.77
N THR A 61 22.65 -24.52 37.79
CA THR A 61 22.24 -25.42 36.70
C THR A 61 22.97 -25.03 35.42
N VAL A 62 23.33 -26.00 34.59
CA VAL A 62 23.90 -25.71 33.26
C VAL A 62 22.82 -25.09 32.37
N ASP A 63 23.19 -24.07 31.58
CA ASP A 63 22.27 -23.43 30.63
C ASP A 63 22.02 -24.29 29.38
N ASP A 64 20.98 -23.95 28.59
CA ASP A 64 20.62 -24.71 27.38
C ASP A 64 21.76 -24.78 26.35
N ALA A 65 22.60 -23.73 26.29
CA ALA A 65 23.77 -23.66 25.42
C ALA A 65 24.97 -24.48 25.95
N ARG A 66 24.87 -25.00 27.18
CA ARG A 66 25.88 -25.76 27.92
C ARG A 66 27.26 -25.09 27.98
N ASN A 67 27.28 -23.76 27.98
CA ASN A 67 28.52 -22.97 28.03
C ASN A 67 28.61 -22.11 29.30
N ALA A 68 27.53 -22.03 30.09
CA ALA A 68 27.48 -21.34 31.35
C ALA A 68 26.71 -22.13 32.41
N ILE A 69 26.99 -21.84 33.67
CA ILE A 69 26.21 -22.27 34.82
C ILE A 69 25.44 -21.06 35.36
N VAL A 70 24.16 -21.27 35.69
CA VAL A 70 23.23 -20.23 36.11
C VAL A 70 22.64 -20.61 37.46
N SER A 71 22.63 -19.67 38.41
CA SER A 71 21.92 -19.81 39.68
C SER A 71 20.86 -18.72 39.82
N LYS A 72 19.67 -19.08 40.32
CA LYS A 72 18.61 -18.13 40.66
C LYS A 72 18.73 -17.76 42.14
N VAL A 73 18.93 -16.49 42.45
CA VAL A 73 19.03 -15.97 43.82
C VAL A 73 17.80 -15.10 44.11
N LYS A 74 17.11 -15.39 45.22
CA LYS A 74 15.95 -14.60 45.68
C LYS A 74 16.44 -13.48 46.60
N MET A 75 16.34 -12.23 46.17
CA MET A 75 16.64 -11.06 47.02
C MET A 75 15.34 -10.30 47.32
N GLY A 76 14.81 -10.50 48.51
CA GLY A 76 13.56 -9.87 48.97
C GLY A 76 12.29 -10.53 48.42
N LEU A 77 11.15 -9.87 48.64
CA LEU A 77 9.81 -10.42 48.36
C LEU A 77 9.44 -10.45 46.85
N HIS A 78 10.12 -9.69 45.98
CA HIS A 78 9.68 -9.48 44.59
C HIS A 78 10.79 -9.38 43.50
N LYS A 79 12.05 -9.75 43.76
CA LYS A 79 13.09 -9.80 42.70
C LYS A 79 13.92 -11.09 42.75
N VAL A 80 13.91 -11.82 41.63
CA VAL A 80 14.81 -12.95 41.36
C VAL A 80 15.91 -12.46 40.43
N ASN A 81 17.15 -12.43 40.90
CA ASN A 81 18.31 -12.14 40.05
C ASN A 81 19.01 -13.46 39.71
N SER A 82 19.45 -13.64 38.46
CA SER A 82 20.22 -14.81 38.04
C SER A 82 21.72 -14.49 37.95
N ILE A 83 22.56 -15.28 38.62
CA ILE A 83 24.01 -15.23 38.48
C ILE A 83 24.41 -16.20 37.38
N ARG A 84 25.00 -15.70 36.28
CA ARG A 84 25.51 -16.51 35.16
C ARG A 84 27.03 -16.48 35.14
N LEU A 85 27.65 -17.66 35.24
CA LEU A 85 29.11 -17.84 35.18
C LEU A 85 29.47 -18.72 33.98
N PRO A 86 30.46 -18.34 33.16
CA PRO A 86 30.93 -19.20 32.07
C PRO A 86 31.59 -20.47 32.64
N ILE A 87 31.45 -21.59 31.92
CA ILE A 87 32.18 -22.83 32.23
C ILE A 87 33.62 -22.65 31.71
N SER A 88 34.48 -22.12 32.56
CA SER A 88 35.89 -21.83 32.28
C SER A 88 36.73 -21.86 33.56
N GLU A 89 38.05 -21.76 33.41
CA GLU A 89 38.98 -21.78 34.56
C GLU A 89 38.94 -20.50 35.41
N ASN A 90 38.26 -19.44 34.98
CA ASN A 90 38.36 -18.09 35.55
C ASN A 90 37.43 -17.83 36.77
N SER A 91 36.90 -18.89 37.38
CA SER A 91 36.12 -18.82 38.63
C SER A 91 36.08 -20.19 39.29
N ILE A 92 35.92 -20.24 40.62
CA ILE A 92 35.88 -21.51 41.37
C ILE A 92 34.76 -22.43 40.87
N ALA A 93 33.51 -21.92 40.80
CA ALA A 93 32.38 -22.72 40.32
C ALA A 93 32.51 -23.09 38.83
N GLY A 94 33.01 -22.17 37.99
CA GLY A 94 33.26 -22.43 36.56
C GLY A 94 34.36 -23.49 36.35
N TYR A 95 35.43 -23.45 37.15
CA TYR A 95 36.51 -24.43 37.08
C TYR A 95 36.03 -25.81 37.53
N VAL A 96 35.23 -25.90 38.60
CA VAL A 96 34.63 -27.17 39.04
C VAL A 96 33.70 -27.74 37.97
N ALA A 97 32.92 -26.90 37.28
CA ALA A 97 32.14 -27.30 36.11
C ALA A 97 33.02 -27.81 34.96
N TYR A 98 34.10 -27.09 34.64
CA TYR A 98 35.01 -27.40 33.54
C TYR A 98 35.82 -28.68 33.79
N ALA A 99 36.48 -28.77 34.94
CA ALA A 99 37.36 -29.87 35.33
C ALA A 99 36.59 -31.09 35.89
N LYS A 100 35.30 -30.92 36.22
CA LYS A 100 34.45 -31.93 36.87
C LYS A 100 35.10 -32.54 38.12
N LYS A 101 35.82 -31.71 38.89
CA LYS A 101 36.56 -32.11 40.09
C LYS A 101 36.12 -31.25 41.28
N MET A 102 35.79 -31.89 42.40
CA MET A 102 35.44 -31.19 43.64
C MET A 102 36.66 -30.45 44.20
N LEU A 103 36.43 -29.25 44.75
CA LEU A 103 37.42 -28.45 45.45
C LEU A 103 36.95 -28.14 46.87
N ASN A 104 37.84 -28.28 47.85
CA ASN A 104 37.67 -27.81 49.22
C ASN A 104 38.76 -26.79 49.50
N ILE A 105 38.41 -25.51 49.48
CA ILE A 105 39.34 -24.39 49.56
C ILE A 105 39.25 -23.78 50.96
N PRO A 106 40.32 -23.85 51.78
CA PRO A 106 40.37 -23.27 53.12
C PRO A 106 40.27 -21.75 53.15
N ASP A 107 40.82 -21.08 52.15
CA ASP A 107 40.81 -19.63 52.01
C ASP A 107 40.84 -19.25 50.52
N VAL A 108 39.74 -18.69 50.01
CA VAL A 108 39.63 -18.27 48.61
C VAL A 108 40.40 -17.00 48.28
N TYR A 109 40.90 -16.27 49.28
CA TYR A 109 41.78 -15.12 49.07
C TYR A 109 43.27 -15.50 48.95
N ASP A 110 43.64 -16.76 49.19
CA ASP A 110 44.99 -17.26 48.97
C ASP A 110 45.21 -17.55 47.47
N GLU A 111 45.67 -16.53 46.75
CA GLU A 111 45.95 -16.60 45.31
C GLU A 111 47.03 -17.64 44.96
N ALA A 112 47.98 -17.91 45.86
CA ALA A 112 49.02 -18.91 45.62
C ALA A 112 48.43 -20.33 45.69
N ALA A 113 47.53 -20.58 46.65
CA ALA A 113 46.80 -21.85 46.75
C ALA A 113 45.85 -22.07 45.56
N LEU A 114 45.17 -21.02 45.07
CA LEU A 114 44.32 -21.12 43.88
C LEU A 114 45.13 -21.40 42.61
N ARG A 115 46.24 -20.68 42.41
CA ARG A 115 47.12 -20.89 41.24
C ARG A 115 47.81 -22.25 41.23
N ALA A 116 47.99 -22.87 42.39
CA ALA A 116 48.47 -24.25 42.50
C ALA A 116 47.44 -25.28 42.01
N ILE A 117 46.15 -24.94 41.98
CA ILE A 117 45.06 -25.79 41.46
C ILE A 117 44.93 -25.62 39.94
N SER A 118 44.86 -24.37 39.44
CA SER A 118 44.99 -24.05 38.02
C SER A 118 45.63 -22.66 37.84
N PRO A 119 46.50 -22.45 36.82
CA PRO A 119 47.15 -21.17 36.54
C PRO A 119 46.19 -19.99 36.35
N HIS A 120 44.95 -20.27 35.91
CA HIS A 120 43.94 -19.26 35.57
C HIS A 120 42.81 -19.18 36.61
N LEU A 121 42.90 -19.95 37.69
CA LEU A 121 41.89 -19.97 38.74
C LEU A 121 42.01 -18.75 39.64
N GLU A 122 40.97 -17.93 39.65
CA GLU A 122 40.88 -16.71 40.46
C GLU A 122 39.54 -16.64 41.20
N PHE A 123 39.58 -16.10 42.42
CA PHE A 123 38.37 -15.77 43.18
C PHE A 123 37.91 -14.36 42.80
N ARG A 124 36.64 -14.23 42.42
CA ARG A 124 36.02 -12.95 42.01
C ARG A 124 35.61 -12.13 43.23
N LYS A 125 36.55 -11.34 43.73
CA LYS A 125 36.38 -10.49 44.92
C LYS A 125 35.29 -9.42 44.73
N GLU A 126 34.98 -9.06 43.48
CA GLU A 126 33.98 -8.03 43.16
C GLU A 126 32.58 -8.41 43.66
N VAL A 127 32.26 -9.70 43.71
CA VAL A 127 30.96 -10.19 44.21
C VAL A 127 30.84 -9.97 45.72
N ASP A 128 31.91 -10.22 46.46
CA ASP A 128 31.98 -9.98 47.90
C ASP A 128 31.94 -8.46 48.22
N GLU A 129 32.66 -7.66 47.43
CA GLU A 129 32.66 -6.19 47.55
C GLU A 129 31.27 -5.57 47.31
N VAL A 130 30.54 -6.06 46.30
CA VAL A 130 29.20 -5.58 45.97
C VAL A 130 28.14 -6.06 46.97
N THR A 131 28.27 -7.28 47.49
CA THR A 131 27.28 -7.85 48.41
C THR A 131 27.55 -7.56 49.89
N GLY A 132 28.76 -7.07 50.22
CA GLY A 132 29.22 -6.87 51.60
C GLY A 132 29.41 -8.18 52.38
N TYR A 133 29.37 -9.32 51.71
CA TYR A 133 29.54 -10.65 52.29
C TYR A 133 30.97 -11.14 52.05
N HIS A 134 31.64 -11.67 53.08
CA HIS A 134 33.03 -12.13 52.98
C HIS A 134 33.09 -13.65 52.88
N SER A 135 33.40 -14.17 51.70
CA SER A 135 33.56 -15.58 51.40
C SER A 135 35.00 -16.02 51.68
N LYS A 136 35.20 -16.94 52.64
CA LYS A 136 36.51 -17.45 53.05
C LYS A 136 36.70 -18.92 52.67
N GLN A 137 35.92 -19.82 53.25
CA GLN A 137 35.98 -21.25 52.92
C GLN A 137 34.99 -21.58 51.79
N MET A 138 35.40 -22.39 50.82
CA MET A 138 34.49 -22.87 49.77
C MET A 138 34.64 -24.37 49.52
N LEU A 139 33.54 -25.12 49.67
CA LEU A 139 33.45 -26.51 49.24
C LEU A 139 32.53 -26.61 48.03
N VAL A 140 33.07 -27.02 46.88
CA VAL A 140 32.39 -26.92 45.58
C VAL A 140 32.49 -28.25 44.84
N ALA A 141 31.35 -28.84 44.48
CA ALA A 141 31.25 -30.14 43.83
C ALA A 141 30.47 -30.06 42.50
N PRO A 142 30.89 -30.79 41.46
CA PRO A 142 30.16 -30.86 40.20
C PRO A 142 28.96 -31.81 40.33
N ILE A 143 27.82 -31.41 39.76
CA ILE A 143 26.63 -32.24 39.64
C ILE A 143 26.69 -32.91 38.27
N VAL A 144 26.89 -34.22 38.25
CA VAL A 144 27.13 -35.01 37.03
C VAL A 144 26.09 -36.13 36.94
N SER A 145 25.53 -36.32 35.75
CA SER A 145 24.58 -37.40 35.47
C SER A 145 25.27 -38.77 35.39
N ASN A 146 24.74 -39.76 36.13
CA ASN A 146 25.27 -41.12 36.19
C ASN A 146 25.19 -41.89 34.85
N GLU A 147 24.27 -41.52 33.94
CA GLU A 147 24.10 -42.25 32.67
C GLU A 147 25.17 -41.92 31.61
N LYS A 148 25.72 -40.70 31.63
CA LYS A 148 26.59 -40.19 30.54
C LYS A 148 27.83 -39.41 31.00
N GLY A 149 28.02 -39.18 32.30
CA GLY A 149 29.10 -38.31 32.80
C GLY A 149 28.95 -36.85 32.37
N GLU A 150 27.73 -36.46 31.99
CA GLU A 150 27.38 -35.12 31.54
C GLU A 150 27.21 -34.17 32.74
N LEU A 151 27.72 -32.94 32.61
CA LEU A 151 27.56 -31.91 33.65
C LEU A 151 26.12 -31.38 33.61
N GLU A 152 25.45 -31.41 34.75
CA GLU A 152 24.09 -30.90 34.95
C GLU A 152 24.09 -29.62 35.83
N GLY A 153 25.14 -29.41 36.62
CA GLY A 153 25.22 -28.25 37.51
C GLY A 153 26.46 -28.23 38.40
N VAL A 154 26.50 -27.28 39.33
CA VAL A 154 27.53 -27.16 40.36
C VAL A 154 26.87 -26.83 41.70
N LEU A 155 27.35 -27.48 42.76
CA LEU A 155 26.93 -27.22 44.12
C LEU A 155 28.06 -26.53 44.88
N GLN A 156 27.80 -25.37 45.48
CA GLN A 156 28.79 -24.55 46.17
C GLN A 156 28.31 -24.25 47.59
N LEU A 157 29.10 -24.64 48.59
CA LEU A 157 28.97 -24.24 49.99
C LEU A 157 30.00 -23.15 50.30
N ILE A 158 29.58 -22.11 51.00
CA ILE A 158 30.41 -20.94 51.34
C ILE A 158 30.36 -20.71 52.84
N ASN A 159 31.55 -20.57 53.43
CA ASN A 159 31.85 -20.40 54.84
C ASN A 159 31.28 -21.50 55.74
N SER A 160 32.14 -22.10 56.54
CA SER A 160 31.67 -22.93 57.63
C SER A 160 31.27 -22.06 58.82
N VAL A 161 30.24 -22.48 59.55
CA VAL A 161 29.75 -21.77 60.74
C VAL A 161 30.79 -21.77 61.87
N ASP A 162 31.70 -22.76 61.90
CA ASP A 162 32.80 -22.84 62.87
C ASP A 162 34.08 -22.13 62.40
N GLY A 163 34.08 -21.56 61.19
CA GLY A 163 35.21 -20.84 60.59
C GLY A 163 36.41 -21.73 60.23
N GLN A 164 36.27 -23.07 60.27
CA GLN A 164 37.30 -24.04 59.86
C GLN A 164 37.04 -24.60 58.45
N PRO A 165 38.05 -25.14 57.74
CA PRO A 165 37.81 -25.79 56.45
C PRO A 165 36.78 -26.92 56.56
N PHE A 166 35.98 -27.13 55.51
CA PHE A 166 34.96 -28.18 55.52
C PHE A 166 35.58 -29.56 55.77
N THR A 167 34.95 -30.35 56.63
CA THR A 167 35.50 -31.64 57.06
C THR A 167 35.45 -32.70 55.93
N PRO A 168 36.27 -33.76 56.00
CA PRO A 168 36.17 -34.89 55.06
C PRO A 168 34.79 -35.57 55.04
N ILE A 169 34.02 -35.47 56.13
CA ILE A 169 32.64 -35.98 56.19
C ILE A 169 31.71 -35.11 55.32
N ALA A 170 31.91 -33.78 55.33
CA ALA A 170 31.18 -32.85 54.47
C ALA A 170 31.55 -33.06 53.00
N GLU A 171 32.83 -33.32 52.67
CA GLU A 171 33.24 -33.69 51.31
C GLU A 171 32.51 -34.93 50.79
N GLU A 172 32.49 -36.00 51.58
CA GLU A 172 31.80 -37.24 51.23
C GLU A 172 30.28 -37.05 51.11
N GLY A 173 29.69 -36.27 52.02
CA GLY A 173 28.28 -35.90 51.96
C GLY A 173 27.92 -35.10 50.73
N LEU A 174 28.75 -34.12 50.35
CA LEU A 174 28.49 -33.25 49.22
C LEU A 174 28.57 -34.00 47.89
N LEU A 175 29.50 -34.95 47.78
CA LEU A 175 29.58 -35.85 46.63
C LEU A 175 28.34 -36.74 46.50
N GLY A 176 27.86 -37.34 47.60
CA GLY A 176 26.64 -38.15 47.59
C GLY A 176 25.39 -37.33 47.21
N LEU A 177 25.32 -36.09 47.71
CA LEU A 177 24.27 -35.15 47.34
C LEU A 177 24.33 -34.75 45.86
N ALA A 178 25.52 -34.44 45.35
CA ALA A 178 25.73 -34.08 43.96
C ALA A 178 25.33 -35.20 42.99
N GLN A 179 25.60 -36.47 43.35
CA GLN A 179 25.14 -37.63 42.56
C GLN A 179 23.60 -37.74 42.55
N THR A 180 22.96 -37.51 43.69
CA THR A 180 21.50 -37.54 43.82
C THR A 180 20.86 -36.45 42.96
N LEU A 181 21.39 -35.22 43.06
CA LEU A 181 20.95 -34.10 42.24
C LEU A 181 21.19 -34.36 40.76
N GLY A 182 22.29 -35.02 40.39
CA GLY A 182 22.59 -35.39 39.00
C GLY A 182 21.55 -36.34 38.40
N VAL A 183 21.05 -37.32 39.17
CA VAL A 183 19.95 -38.19 38.74
C VAL A 183 18.64 -37.41 38.64
N ALA A 184 18.33 -36.58 39.64
CA ALA A 184 17.11 -35.79 39.67
C ALA A 184 17.03 -34.77 38.51
N PHE A 185 18.16 -34.13 38.17
CA PHE A 185 18.23 -33.19 37.06
C PHE A 185 18.12 -33.94 35.73
N ALA A 186 18.91 -34.99 35.50
CA ALA A 186 18.92 -35.73 34.24
C ALA A 186 17.58 -36.41 33.87
N GLN A 187 16.81 -36.89 34.85
CA GLN A 187 15.47 -37.45 34.62
C GLN A 187 14.44 -36.39 34.22
N ARG A 188 14.67 -35.12 34.56
CA ARG A 188 13.73 -34.01 34.40
C ARG A 188 14.08 -33.09 33.24
N THR A 189 15.32 -33.13 32.75
CA THR A 189 15.70 -32.59 31.43
C THR A 189 15.14 -33.45 30.29
N LYS A 190 14.83 -34.74 30.54
CA LYS A 190 14.17 -35.66 29.58
C LYS A 190 12.63 -35.61 29.67
N ALA A 191 12.04 -34.43 29.63
CA ALA A 191 10.70 -34.17 29.10
C ALA A 191 10.39 -32.68 29.28
N PRO A 192 10.26 -31.86 28.21
CA PRO A 192 9.49 -30.64 28.37
C PRO A 192 8.07 -31.08 28.74
N ALA A 193 7.64 -30.81 29.96
CA ALA A 193 6.22 -30.88 30.27
C ALA A 193 5.52 -30.00 29.24
N ALA A 194 4.63 -30.60 28.44
CA ALA A 194 3.85 -29.84 27.47
C ALA A 194 3.24 -28.64 28.21
N PRO A 195 3.44 -27.41 27.70
CA PRO A 195 2.93 -26.23 28.39
C PRO A 195 1.42 -26.41 28.58
N ARG A 196 0.96 -26.26 29.82
CA ARG A 196 -0.45 -26.40 30.20
C ARG A 196 -1.26 -25.19 29.79
N SER A 197 -0.60 -24.04 29.62
CA SER A 197 -1.19 -22.78 29.18
C SER A 197 -0.26 -22.04 28.23
N ARG A 198 -0.84 -21.28 27.31
CA ARG A 198 -0.13 -20.37 26.39
C ARG A 198 0.64 -19.23 27.07
N TYR A 199 0.46 -19.08 28.38
CA TYR A 199 1.15 -18.09 29.22
C TYR A 199 2.19 -18.71 30.15
N ASP A 200 2.45 -20.01 30.05
CA ASP A 200 3.37 -20.72 30.96
C ASP A 200 4.81 -20.19 30.90
N LEU A 201 5.23 -19.65 29.75
CA LEU A 201 6.55 -19.01 29.63
C LEU A 201 6.71 -17.86 30.64
N LEU A 202 5.65 -17.09 30.92
CA LEU A 202 5.68 -15.99 31.88
C LEU A 202 5.94 -16.49 33.31
N VAL A 203 5.51 -17.72 33.62
CA VAL A 203 5.79 -18.37 34.90
C VAL A 203 7.22 -18.91 34.95
N THR A 204 7.66 -19.57 33.87
CA THR A 204 9.02 -20.12 33.76
C THR A 204 10.09 -19.02 33.82
N GLU A 205 9.83 -17.86 33.23
CA GLU A 205 10.68 -16.67 33.28
C GLU A 205 10.52 -15.86 34.59
N ALA A 206 9.71 -16.34 35.54
CA ALA A 206 9.43 -15.71 36.82
C ALA A 206 8.88 -14.27 36.72
N LYS A 207 8.20 -13.93 35.61
CA LYS A 207 7.47 -12.66 35.46
C LYS A 207 6.19 -12.64 36.28
N ILE A 208 5.54 -13.79 36.41
CA ILE A 208 4.38 -14.03 37.27
C ILE A 208 4.51 -15.38 37.96
N THR A 209 3.83 -15.55 39.08
CA THR A 209 3.72 -16.83 39.77
C THR A 209 2.60 -17.69 39.18
N ARG A 210 2.64 -19.00 39.44
CA ARG A 210 1.57 -19.92 39.04
C ARG A 210 0.21 -19.52 39.64
N GLU A 211 0.21 -19.10 40.90
CA GLU A 211 -0.99 -18.68 41.63
C GLU A 211 -1.61 -17.41 41.02
N GLU A 212 -0.76 -16.46 40.61
CA GLU A 212 -1.19 -15.24 39.93
C GLU A 212 -1.77 -15.53 38.54
N LEU A 213 -1.15 -16.43 37.76
CA LEU A 213 -1.71 -16.84 36.46
C LEU A 213 -3.08 -17.52 36.62
N ASP A 214 -3.24 -18.38 37.63
CA ASP A 214 -4.52 -19.01 37.93
C ASP A 214 -5.57 -17.99 38.40
N ALA A 215 -5.16 -16.98 39.20
CA ALA A 215 -6.02 -15.88 39.62
C ALA A 215 -6.44 -14.99 38.44
N ALA A 216 -5.51 -14.64 37.56
CA ALA A 216 -5.79 -13.87 36.34
C ALA A 216 -6.75 -14.63 35.42
N THR A 217 -6.58 -15.96 35.29
CA THR A 217 -7.48 -16.82 34.50
C THR A 217 -8.89 -16.87 35.10
N ARG A 218 -9.03 -16.95 36.42
CA ARG A 218 -10.34 -16.89 37.10
C ARG A 218 -11.02 -15.53 36.90
N LYS A 219 -10.30 -14.43 37.14
CA LYS A 219 -10.79 -13.06 36.91
C LYS A 219 -11.22 -12.82 35.47
N ALA A 220 -10.46 -13.32 34.50
CA ALA A 220 -10.80 -13.22 33.07
C ALA A 220 -12.15 -13.89 32.77
N ARG A 221 -12.40 -15.07 33.36
CA ARG A 221 -13.69 -15.79 33.23
C ARG A 221 -14.84 -15.02 33.88
N GLU A 222 -14.62 -14.40 35.03
CA GLU A 222 -15.63 -13.58 35.73
C GLU A 222 -15.96 -12.30 34.95
N ARG A 223 -14.95 -11.61 34.42
CA ARG A 223 -15.07 -10.37 33.62
C ARG A 223 -15.49 -10.63 32.18
N LYS A 224 -15.50 -11.89 31.71
CA LYS A 224 -15.73 -12.27 30.30
C LYS A 224 -14.78 -11.58 29.31
N VAL A 225 -13.53 -11.35 29.71
CA VAL A 225 -12.47 -10.78 28.87
C VAL A 225 -11.38 -11.83 28.64
N PRO A 226 -10.55 -11.70 27.59
CA PRO A 226 -9.40 -12.58 27.40
C PRO A 226 -8.43 -12.50 28.58
N THR A 227 -7.79 -13.62 28.93
CA THR A 227 -6.81 -13.67 30.03
C THR A 227 -5.63 -12.72 29.81
N GLU A 228 -5.26 -12.46 28.55
CA GLU A 228 -4.22 -11.46 28.23
C GLU A 228 -4.57 -10.05 28.75
N GLU A 229 -5.84 -9.66 28.71
CA GLU A 229 -6.29 -8.32 29.10
C GLU A 229 -6.10 -8.11 30.60
N VAL A 230 -6.42 -9.12 31.40
CA VAL A 230 -6.17 -9.12 32.85
C VAL A 230 -4.67 -9.12 33.16
N LEU A 231 -3.87 -9.86 32.40
CA LEU A 231 -2.41 -9.88 32.56
C LEU A 231 -1.77 -8.52 32.24
N ILE A 232 -2.34 -7.75 31.32
CA ILE A 232 -1.87 -6.39 30.99
C ILE A 232 -2.33 -5.38 32.04
N GLU A 233 -3.63 -5.36 32.34
CA GLU A 233 -4.25 -4.34 33.19
C GLU A 233 -3.92 -4.51 34.68
N ASP A 234 -4.05 -5.73 35.21
CA ASP A 234 -3.91 -5.99 36.65
C ASP A 234 -2.45 -6.28 37.03
N MET A 235 -1.65 -6.82 36.11
CA MET A 235 -0.27 -7.25 36.39
C MET A 235 0.81 -6.42 35.68
N GLY A 236 0.42 -5.47 34.82
CA GLY A 236 1.34 -4.52 34.18
C GLY A 236 2.32 -5.13 33.17
N LEU A 237 2.03 -6.32 32.63
CA LEU A 237 2.90 -6.97 31.65
C LEU A 237 2.85 -6.29 30.27
N GLY A 238 4.00 -6.23 29.60
CA GLY A 238 4.13 -5.67 28.26
C GLY A 238 3.52 -6.56 27.16
N GLN A 239 3.09 -5.95 26.05
CA GLN A 239 2.54 -6.68 24.88
C GLN A 239 3.55 -7.68 24.32
N GLU A 240 4.80 -7.25 24.20
CA GLU A 240 5.89 -8.08 23.68
C GLU A 240 6.14 -9.33 24.54
N GLU A 241 6.04 -9.21 25.86
CA GLU A 241 6.27 -10.32 26.78
C GLU A 241 5.17 -11.38 26.65
N ILE A 242 3.92 -10.94 26.53
CA ILE A 242 2.76 -11.81 26.31
C ILE A 242 2.84 -12.44 24.93
N GLY A 243 3.17 -11.66 23.91
CA GLY A 243 3.33 -12.12 22.54
C GLY A 243 4.41 -13.18 22.38
N GLN A 244 5.56 -13.00 23.03
CA GLN A 244 6.64 -14.00 23.09
C GLN A 244 6.20 -15.29 23.80
N ALA A 245 5.43 -15.19 24.89
CA ALA A 245 4.89 -16.35 25.59
C ALA A 245 3.96 -17.18 24.69
N VAL A 246 3.06 -16.52 23.96
CA VAL A 246 2.14 -17.16 23.01
C VAL A 246 2.90 -17.78 21.83
N ALA A 247 3.89 -17.07 21.29
CA ALA A 247 4.70 -17.55 20.17
C ALA A 247 5.51 -18.80 20.53
N THR A 248 6.14 -18.82 21.71
CA THR A 248 6.86 -19.98 22.23
C THR A 248 5.94 -21.17 22.47
N PHE A 249 4.74 -20.94 23.00
CA PHE A 249 3.75 -22.01 23.21
C PHE A 249 3.39 -22.75 21.91
N PHE A 250 3.14 -22.00 20.83
CA PHE A 250 2.76 -22.56 19.53
C PHE A 250 3.95 -22.94 18.63
N ASN A 251 5.18 -22.74 19.13
CA ASN A 251 6.43 -22.94 18.39
C ASN A 251 6.45 -22.19 17.04
N VAL A 252 6.12 -20.90 17.07
CA VAL A 252 6.14 -19.98 15.91
C VAL A 252 6.87 -18.68 16.27
N LYS A 253 7.20 -17.85 15.28
CA LYS A 253 7.77 -16.52 15.53
C LYS A 253 6.69 -15.56 16.07
N TYR A 254 7.09 -14.67 16.97
CA TYR A 254 6.25 -13.56 17.42
C TYR A 254 6.24 -12.44 16.36
N GLU A 255 5.07 -11.86 16.10
CA GLU A 255 4.89 -10.74 15.19
C GLU A 255 4.21 -9.57 15.93
N PRO A 256 4.93 -8.45 16.17
CA PRO A 256 4.38 -7.27 16.83
C PRO A 256 3.59 -6.36 15.87
N PHE A 257 2.87 -5.40 16.45
CA PHE A 257 2.26 -4.32 15.69
C PHE A 257 3.32 -3.32 15.16
N HIS A 258 3.18 -2.91 13.89
CA HIS A 258 4.05 -1.93 13.22
C HIS A 258 3.19 -0.84 12.56
N SER A 259 3.35 0.42 12.98
CA SER A 259 2.55 1.55 12.50
C SER A 259 2.84 1.97 11.05
N ASP A 260 4.03 1.64 10.56
CA ASP A 260 4.51 1.87 9.19
C ASP A 260 4.14 0.72 8.23
N ARG A 261 3.47 -0.32 8.72
CA ARG A 261 3.09 -1.49 7.91
C ARG A 261 2.15 -1.09 6.76
N ILE A 262 2.59 -1.41 5.54
CA ILE A 262 1.82 -1.16 4.32
C ILE A 262 0.79 -2.27 4.14
N LYS A 263 -0.47 -1.89 3.83
CA LYS A 263 -1.55 -2.83 3.54
C LYS A 263 -1.23 -3.68 2.28
N PRO A 264 -1.16 -5.02 2.38
CA PRO A 264 -0.91 -5.91 1.24
C PRO A 264 -2.20 -6.11 0.42
N VAL A 265 -2.53 -5.16 -0.45
CA VAL A 265 -3.80 -5.16 -1.21
C VAL A 265 -4.00 -6.46 -1.99
N ASP A 266 -2.93 -7.03 -2.56
CA ASP A 266 -3.00 -8.25 -3.39
C ASP A 266 -3.37 -9.50 -2.57
N LEU A 267 -3.01 -9.56 -1.28
CA LEU A 267 -3.38 -10.67 -0.39
C LEU A 267 -4.78 -10.51 0.20
N LEU A 268 -5.31 -9.28 0.24
CA LEU A 268 -6.59 -8.95 0.85
C LEU A 268 -7.76 -8.86 -0.13
N VAL A 269 -7.53 -9.05 -1.45
CA VAL A 269 -8.56 -8.90 -2.51
C VAL A 269 -9.86 -9.66 -2.20
N ASN A 270 -9.75 -10.86 -1.61
CA ASN A 270 -10.88 -11.73 -1.30
C ASN A 270 -11.17 -11.87 0.21
N ILE A 271 -10.59 -11.00 1.05
CA ILE A 271 -10.69 -11.09 2.50
C ILE A 271 -11.37 -9.83 3.04
N LYS A 272 -12.53 -9.99 3.68
CA LYS A 272 -13.29 -8.90 4.30
C LYS A 272 -12.96 -8.74 5.79
N ARG A 273 -13.16 -7.54 6.35
CA ARG A 273 -12.92 -7.24 7.78
C ARG A 273 -13.68 -8.20 8.69
N GLU A 274 -14.97 -8.43 8.42
CA GLU A 274 -15.82 -9.27 9.28
C GLU A 274 -15.31 -10.72 9.32
N PHE A 275 -14.76 -11.20 8.20
CA PHE A 275 -14.17 -12.54 8.15
C PHE A 275 -12.90 -12.62 8.99
N VAL A 276 -12.01 -11.63 8.89
CA VAL A 276 -10.75 -11.56 9.67
C VAL A 276 -11.04 -11.49 11.17
N GLU A 277 -12.03 -10.70 11.58
CA GLU A 277 -12.44 -10.58 12.98
C GLU A 277 -13.01 -11.89 13.54
N GLN A 278 -13.71 -12.68 12.71
CA GLN A 278 -14.24 -14.00 13.08
C GLN A 278 -13.18 -15.10 13.03
N SER A 279 -12.26 -15.05 12.07
CA SER A 279 -11.24 -16.08 11.85
C SER A 279 -9.97 -15.85 12.65
N HIS A 280 -9.80 -14.65 13.22
CA HIS A 280 -8.67 -14.24 14.05
C HIS A 280 -7.28 -14.44 13.39
N TRP A 281 -7.22 -14.27 12.07
CA TRP A 281 -5.98 -14.33 11.29
C TRP A 281 -5.99 -13.34 10.12
N LEU A 282 -4.81 -12.85 9.75
CA LEU A 282 -4.63 -11.82 8.73
C LEU A 282 -3.31 -12.03 7.95
N PRO A 283 -3.32 -12.02 6.60
CA PRO A 283 -2.09 -12.06 5.83
C PRO A 283 -1.38 -10.68 5.85
N LEU A 284 -0.06 -10.69 6.05
CA LEU A 284 0.75 -9.48 6.21
C LEU A 284 1.56 -9.15 4.97
N GLU A 285 2.23 -10.14 4.40
CA GLU A 285 3.12 -9.98 3.25
C GLU A 285 3.38 -11.34 2.58
N GLU A 286 3.95 -11.30 1.38
CA GLU A 286 4.46 -12.47 0.67
C GLU A 286 5.96 -12.27 0.44
N ASN A 287 6.78 -13.16 1.00
CA ASN A 287 8.23 -13.13 0.90
C ASN A 287 8.76 -14.49 0.40
N GLU A 288 10.09 -14.68 0.35
CA GLU A 288 10.71 -15.93 -0.12
C GLU A 288 10.32 -17.17 0.71
N GLU A 289 9.93 -17.00 1.98
CA GLU A 289 9.44 -18.08 2.85
C GLU A 289 7.97 -18.45 2.53
N GLY A 290 7.20 -17.55 1.93
CA GLY A 290 5.80 -17.73 1.56
C GLY A 290 4.90 -16.56 2.00
N VAL A 291 3.60 -16.83 2.13
CA VAL A 291 2.62 -15.86 2.66
C VAL A 291 2.70 -15.87 4.18
N VAL A 292 3.12 -14.75 4.75
CA VAL A 292 3.20 -14.55 6.20
C VAL A 292 1.81 -14.19 6.73
N ILE A 293 1.32 -14.99 7.68
CA ILE A 293 0.02 -14.81 8.33
C ILE A 293 0.23 -14.51 9.81
N MET A 294 -0.33 -13.40 10.27
CA MET A 294 -0.47 -13.06 11.68
C MET A 294 -1.72 -13.70 12.26
N ALA A 295 -1.59 -14.31 13.44
CA ALA A 295 -2.64 -15.08 14.08
C ALA A 295 -2.63 -14.90 15.59
N THR A 296 -3.82 -14.88 16.21
CA THR A 296 -3.92 -14.97 17.68
C THR A 296 -3.89 -16.42 18.17
N ASP A 297 -4.32 -17.36 17.33
CA ASP A 297 -4.25 -18.81 17.56
C ASP A 297 -3.77 -19.54 16.29
N PRO A 298 -2.45 -19.83 16.20
CA PRO A 298 -1.88 -20.57 15.07
C PRO A 298 -2.44 -21.99 14.88
N GLU A 299 -2.85 -22.69 15.94
CA GLU A 299 -3.38 -24.07 15.83
C GLU A 299 -4.76 -24.09 15.18
N GLN A 300 -5.61 -23.11 15.53
CA GLN A 300 -6.94 -22.98 14.92
C GLN A 300 -6.85 -22.82 13.39
N ILE A 301 -5.86 -22.08 12.89
CA ILE A 301 -5.65 -21.88 11.45
C ILE A 301 -5.14 -23.16 10.80
N ARG A 302 -4.19 -23.86 11.45
CA ARG A 302 -3.67 -25.16 10.97
C ARG A 302 -4.80 -26.20 10.88
N ALA A 303 -5.69 -26.24 11.86
CA ALA A 303 -6.80 -27.19 11.93
C ALA A 303 -7.90 -26.88 10.90
N SER A 304 -8.27 -25.60 10.74
CA SER A 304 -9.36 -25.19 9.85
C SER A 304 -9.01 -25.28 8.36
N ARG A 305 -7.72 -25.29 8.00
CA ARG A 305 -7.19 -25.24 6.61
C ARG A 305 -7.69 -24.04 5.80
N VAL A 306 -8.34 -23.06 6.43
CA VAL A 306 -8.96 -21.92 5.77
C VAL A 306 -7.93 -21.07 5.03
N ALA A 307 -6.77 -20.83 5.63
CA ALA A 307 -5.68 -20.10 4.98
C ALA A 307 -5.17 -20.77 3.69
N HIS A 308 -5.11 -22.11 3.65
CA HIS A 308 -4.70 -22.87 2.46
C HIS A 308 -5.76 -22.83 1.35
N ASN A 309 -7.04 -22.73 1.72
CA ASN A 309 -8.13 -22.57 0.75
C ASN A 309 -8.15 -21.16 0.13
N VAL A 310 -7.79 -20.14 0.91
CA VAL A 310 -7.72 -18.74 0.44
C VAL A 310 -6.50 -18.53 -0.45
N PHE A 311 -5.36 -19.17 -0.14
CA PHE A 311 -4.11 -19.08 -0.90
C PHE A 311 -3.68 -20.45 -1.44
N PRO A 312 -4.35 -20.98 -2.48
CA PRO A 312 -3.98 -22.25 -3.07
C PRO A 312 -2.58 -22.18 -3.69
N ASN A 313 -1.79 -23.24 -3.53
CA ASN A 313 -0.42 -23.41 -4.07
C ASN A 313 0.64 -22.44 -3.51
N LYS A 314 0.37 -21.76 -2.39
CA LYS A 314 1.38 -20.93 -1.70
C LYS A 314 1.82 -21.58 -0.38
N ASN A 315 3.10 -21.41 -0.03
CA ASN A 315 3.58 -21.79 1.29
C ASN A 315 3.04 -20.81 2.35
N ILE A 316 2.56 -21.30 3.47
CA ILE A 316 1.93 -20.48 4.52
C ILE A 316 2.82 -20.47 5.77
N VAL A 317 3.28 -19.27 6.15
CA VAL A 317 4.12 -19.06 7.33
C VAL A 317 3.29 -18.35 8.39
N ILE A 318 2.92 -19.07 9.45
CA ILE A 318 2.08 -18.51 10.53
C ILE A 318 2.97 -17.94 11.63
N ARG A 319 2.68 -16.71 12.06
CA ARG A 319 3.30 -16.02 13.19
C ARG A 319 2.24 -15.66 14.23
N ALA A 320 2.61 -15.75 15.51
CA ALA A 320 1.70 -15.46 16.61
C ALA A 320 1.76 -13.98 17.02
N THR A 321 0.65 -13.43 17.46
CA THR A 321 0.55 -12.06 18.01
C THR A 321 -0.45 -12.02 19.17
N THR A 322 -0.53 -10.88 19.85
CA THR A 322 -1.55 -10.63 20.90
C THR A 322 -2.88 -10.19 20.28
N VAL A 323 -4.01 -10.35 20.99
CA VAL A 323 -5.33 -9.89 20.47
C VAL A 323 -5.37 -8.38 20.30
N ARG A 324 -4.69 -7.63 21.16
CA ARG A 324 -4.66 -6.16 21.07
C ARG A 324 -3.88 -5.69 19.85
N GLU A 325 -2.72 -6.28 19.57
CA GLU A 325 -1.93 -5.95 18.37
C GLU A 325 -2.62 -6.42 17.09
N PHE A 326 -3.23 -7.61 17.12
CA PHE A 326 -4.05 -8.09 16.01
C PHE A 326 -5.15 -7.09 15.64
N ARG A 327 -5.94 -6.62 16.62
CA ARG A 327 -6.98 -5.60 16.37
C ARG A 327 -6.40 -4.33 15.77
N LYS A 328 -5.30 -3.81 16.31
CA LYS A 328 -4.63 -2.62 15.75
C LYS A 328 -4.19 -2.81 14.30
N THR A 329 -3.66 -3.98 13.94
CA THR A 329 -3.28 -4.29 12.55
C THR A 329 -4.50 -4.43 11.64
N VAL A 330 -5.59 -5.02 12.12
CA VAL A 330 -6.87 -5.08 11.39
C VAL A 330 -7.41 -3.67 11.15
N ASP A 331 -7.43 -2.82 12.16
CA ASP A 331 -7.88 -1.43 12.04
C ASP A 331 -7.01 -0.67 11.03
N GLN A 332 -5.68 -0.79 11.12
CA GLN A 332 -4.74 -0.22 10.15
C GLN A 332 -5.00 -0.68 8.70
N PHE A 333 -5.35 -1.96 8.49
CA PHE A 333 -5.57 -2.51 7.15
C PHE A 333 -6.98 -2.22 6.60
N PHE A 334 -8.00 -2.14 7.45
CA PHE A 334 -9.40 -2.03 7.01
C PHE A 334 -10.05 -0.67 7.26
N GLU A 335 -9.51 0.19 8.14
CA GLU A 335 -10.01 1.57 8.37
C GLU A 335 -9.36 2.60 7.44
N ALA A 336 -8.35 2.22 6.65
CA ALA A 336 -7.80 3.04 5.57
C ALA A 336 -8.79 3.31 4.41
N SER A 337 -10.04 2.81 4.50
CA SER A 337 -11.14 3.26 3.64
C SER A 337 -12.01 4.29 4.35
N LEU A 338 -11.81 5.55 3.96
CA LEU A 338 -12.75 6.68 3.94
C LEU A 338 -12.74 7.73 5.05
N ASP A 339 -11.88 7.68 6.07
CA ASP A 339 -11.70 8.83 6.99
C ASP A 339 -10.31 9.47 6.80
N MET A 340 -10.05 9.91 5.58
CA MET A 340 -9.07 10.98 5.38
C MET A 340 -9.78 12.23 5.89
N GLY A 341 -9.36 12.75 7.05
CA GLY A 341 -9.94 13.93 7.71
C GLY A 341 -10.16 15.11 6.75
N SER A 342 -10.85 16.16 7.23
CA SER A 342 -11.08 17.33 6.39
C SER A 342 -9.73 17.86 5.90
N VAL A 343 -9.68 18.32 4.64
CA VAL A 343 -8.43 18.84 4.07
C VAL A 343 -7.97 20.08 4.86
N ASP A 344 -8.92 20.79 5.47
CA ASP A 344 -8.64 21.93 6.34
C ASP A 344 -8.04 21.47 7.68
N ASP A 345 -8.40 20.28 8.18
CA ASP A 345 -7.82 19.70 9.41
C ASP A 345 -6.37 19.27 9.17
N LEU A 346 -6.13 18.61 8.03
CA LEU A 346 -4.77 18.26 7.59
C LEU A 346 -3.92 19.52 7.38
N LEU A 347 -4.51 20.62 6.90
CA LEU A 347 -3.81 21.89 6.76
C LEU A 347 -3.57 22.58 8.10
N SER A 348 -4.49 22.51 9.06
CA SER A 348 -4.28 23.12 10.38
C SER A 348 -3.12 22.46 11.09
N ASP A 349 -3.02 21.14 11.03
CA ASP A 349 -1.92 20.38 11.63
C ASP A 349 -0.57 20.76 10.99
N LEU A 350 -0.55 21.02 9.67
CA LEU A 350 0.64 21.50 8.96
C LEU A 350 0.99 22.97 9.27
N VAL A 351 0.03 23.79 9.73
CA VAL A 351 0.26 25.21 10.06
C VAL A 351 0.68 25.38 11.52
N GLU A 352 0.22 24.52 12.43
CA GLU A 352 0.67 24.52 13.83
C GLU A 352 2.18 24.24 13.93
N ASP A 353 2.71 23.35 13.09
CA ASP A 353 4.15 23.06 12.99
C ASP A 353 5.00 24.27 12.50
N GLU A 354 4.42 25.24 11.77
CA GLU A 354 5.16 26.45 11.34
C GLU A 354 5.43 27.43 12.48
N GLN A 355 4.66 27.40 13.58
CA GLN A 355 4.82 28.35 14.70
C GLN A 355 5.92 27.96 15.70
N ASP A 356 6.29 26.68 15.76
CA ASP A 356 7.30 26.17 16.71
C ASP A 356 8.72 26.04 16.12
N SER A 357 8.92 26.20 14.81
CA SER A 357 10.23 26.00 14.18
C SER A 357 10.96 27.30 13.82
N SER A 358 11.74 27.84 14.76
CA SER A 358 12.84 28.77 14.44
C SER A 358 14.14 28.02 14.13
N MET A 359 14.11 27.08 13.19
CA MET A 359 15.28 26.66 12.40
C MET A 359 14.79 25.77 11.25
N ALA A 360 15.03 26.20 10.02
CA ALA A 360 14.81 25.39 8.85
C ALA A 360 15.97 24.38 8.72
N GLU A 361 15.68 23.08 8.88
CA GLU A 361 16.19 22.02 7.97
C GLU A 361 15.77 20.56 8.29
N GLU A 362 15.01 20.27 9.35
CA GLU A 362 14.45 18.91 9.53
C GLU A 362 12.94 18.95 9.69
N LEU A 363 12.22 18.62 8.60
CA LEU A 363 10.81 18.26 8.67
C LEU A 363 10.68 17.01 9.53
N SER A 364 9.86 17.10 10.59
CA SER A 364 9.51 15.96 11.44
C SER A 364 8.90 14.82 10.61
N ALA A 365 9.15 13.57 11.00
CA ALA A 365 8.50 12.40 10.41
C ALA A 365 6.95 12.47 10.48
N ALA A 366 6.41 13.26 11.41
CA ALA A 366 4.98 13.56 11.48
C ALA A 366 4.51 14.43 10.29
N ALA A 367 5.25 15.48 9.96
CA ALA A 367 4.96 16.37 8.84
C ALA A 367 5.03 15.64 7.48
N ASP A 368 5.94 14.67 7.34
CA ASP A 368 6.01 13.81 6.16
C ASP A 368 4.78 12.90 6.02
N ASN A 369 4.24 12.38 7.14
CA ASN A 369 3.02 11.56 7.13
C ASN A 369 1.78 12.39 6.73
N GLU A 370 1.64 13.59 7.28
CA GLU A 370 0.51 14.48 6.94
C GLU A 370 0.59 14.96 5.48
N LEU A 371 1.79 15.23 4.97
CA LEU A 371 2.00 15.53 3.55
C LEU A 371 1.58 14.38 2.64
N VAL A 372 1.91 13.14 3.01
CA VAL A 372 1.51 11.93 2.26
C VAL A 372 -0.01 11.82 2.21
N LYS A 373 -0.69 12.02 3.35
CA LYS A 373 -2.15 12.04 3.42
C LYS A 373 -2.73 13.16 2.56
N LEU A 374 -2.18 14.37 2.62
CA LEU A 374 -2.63 15.51 1.81
C LEU A 374 -2.56 15.21 0.31
N VAL A 375 -1.42 14.70 -0.20
CA VAL A 375 -1.26 14.38 -1.63
C VAL A 375 -2.25 13.29 -2.06
N ASN A 376 -2.39 12.23 -1.27
CA ASN A 376 -3.36 11.17 -1.56
C ASN A 376 -4.80 11.70 -1.55
N LYS A 377 -5.15 12.56 -0.59
CA LYS A 377 -6.47 13.19 -0.47
C LYS A 377 -6.78 14.09 -1.66
N VAL A 378 -5.84 14.92 -2.08
CA VAL A 378 -5.96 15.78 -3.27
C VAL A 378 -6.30 14.93 -4.51
N ILE A 379 -5.62 13.81 -4.71
CA ILE A 379 -5.86 12.91 -5.86
C ILE A 379 -7.25 12.24 -5.76
N VAL A 380 -7.62 11.73 -4.58
CA VAL A 380 -8.93 11.11 -4.32
C VAL A 380 -10.06 12.11 -4.58
N ASP A 381 -9.94 13.32 -4.05
CA ASP A 381 -10.96 14.34 -4.17
C ASP A 381 -11.05 14.89 -5.60
N ALA A 382 -9.92 15.02 -6.30
CA ALA A 382 -9.90 15.34 -7.72
C ALA A 382 -10.68 14.31 -8.55
N TYR A 383 -10.46 13.02 -8.30
CA TYR A 383 -11.19 11.93 -8.96
C TYR A 383 -12.69 11.95 -8.63
N LYS A 384 -13.05 12.04 -7.34
CA LYS A 384 -14.46 12.13 -6.89
C LYS A 384 -15.20 13.32 -7.47
N GLN A 385 -14.51 14.45 -7.65
CA GLN A 385 -15.06 15.67 -8.23
C GLN A 385 -15.01 15.69 -9.76
N GLY A 386 -14.59 14.60 -10.42
CA GLY A 386 -14.56 14.47 -11.88
C GLY A 386 -13.56 15.41 -12.57
N ALA A 387 -12.45 15.74 -11.91
CA ALA A 387 -11.40 16.56 -12.51
C ALA A 387 -10.61 15.76 -13.57
N SER A 388 -10.20 16.43 -14.66
CA SER A 388 -9.32 15.84 -15.67
C SER A 388 -7.84 16.02 -15.34
N ASP A 389 -7.49 17.15 -14.72
CA ASP A 389 -6.11 17.51 -14.41
C ASP A 389 -6.05 18.16 -13.02
N ILE A 390 -5.00 17.84 -12.26
CA ILE A 390 -4.61 18.47 -11.00
C ILE A 390 -3.40 19.35 -11.31
N HIS A 391 -3.50 20.63 -10.97
CA HIS A 391 -2.45 21.62 -11.14
C HIS A 391 -1.93 22.02 -9.76
N ILE A 392 -0.63 21.87 -9.53
CA ILE A 392 0.06 22.31 -8.32
C ILE A 392 1.07 23.36 -8.75
N GLU A 393 0.84 24.60 -8.31
CA GLU A 393 1.51 25.80 -8.82
C GLU A 393 2.18 26.54 -7.65
N PRO A 394 3.44 26.20 -7.33
CA PRO A 394 4.23 26.93 -6.35
C PRO A 394 4.42 28.39 -6.80
N ARG A 395 4.27 29.33 -5.87
CA ARG A 395 4.49 30.76 -6.12
C ARG A 395 5.79 31.26 -5.48
N PRO A 396 6.41 32.34 -5.98
CA PRO A 396 7.67 32.85 -5.43
C PRO A 396 7.51 33.49 -4.04
N GLY A 397 8.65 33.69 -3.35
CA GLY A 397 8.69 34.41 -2.07
C GLY A 397 7.97 33.68 -0.94
N LYS A 398 7.07 34.37 -0.23
CA LYS A 398 6.25 33.80 0.87
C LYS A 398 4.81 33.45 0.44
N GLU A 399 4.48 33.51 -0.85
CA GLU A 399 3.11 33.23 -1.34
C GLU A 399 2.71 31.75 -1.24
N LYS A 400 1.46 31.44 -0.96
CA LYS A 400 1.04 30.04 -0.84
C LYS A 400 1.13 29.30 -2.19
N THR A 401 1.37 27.99 -2.13
CA THR A 401 1.25 27.08 -3.29
C THR A 401 -0.22 26.93 -3.62
N LEU A 402 -0.60 27.18 -4.87
CA LEU A 402 -2.00 27.05 -5.28
C LEU A 402 -2.22 25.68 -5.92
N ILE A 403 -3.19 24.91 -5.41
CA ILE A 403 -3.67 23.69 -6.06
C ILE A 403 -5.01 23.98 -6.73
N ARG A 404 -5.13 23.63 -8.01
CA ARG A 404 -6.34 23.81 -8.82
C ARG A 404 -6.72 22.53 -9.52
N PHE A 405 -8.02 22.31 -9.69
CA PHE A 405 -8.54 21.22 -10.50
C PHE A 405 -9.08 21.76 -11.81
N ARG A 406 -8.81 21.05 -12.91
CA ARG A 406 -9.51 21.25 -14.18
C ARG A 406 -10.76 20.39 -14.20
N LYS A 407 -11.93 21.00 -14.03
CA LYS A 407 -13.24 20.34 -14.12
C LYS A 407 -13.97 20.84 -15.35
N ASP A 408 -14.41 19.92 -16.22
CA ASP A 408 -15.11 20.26 -17.47
C ASP A 408 -14.39 21.37 -18.28
N GLY A 409 -13.05 21.27 -18.36
CA GLY A 409 -12.17 22.21 -19.07
C GLY A 409 -11.89 23.53 -18.35
N THR A 410 -12.49 23.79 -17.18
CA THR A 410 -12.30 25.03 -16.40
C THR A 410 -11.42 24.80 -15.19
N LEU A 411 -10.46 25.68 -14.95
CA LEU A 411 -9.65 25.66 -13.74
C LEU A 411 -10.45 26.24 -12.57
N VAL A 412 -10.53 25.48 -11.48
CA VAL A 412 -11.21 25.84 -10.24
C VAL A 412 -10.18 25.73 -9.10
N PRO A 413 -10.02 26.76 -8.25
CA PRO A 413 -9.16 26.66 -7.08
C PRO A 413 -9.69 25.57 -6.14
N TYR A 414 -8.77 24.77 -5.60
CA TYR A 414 -9.09 23.72 -4.64
C TYR A 414 -8.59 24.09 -3.25
N ILE A 415 -7.27 24.29 -3.10
CA ILE A 415 -6.67 24.62 -1.81
C ILE A 415 -5.38 25.42 -1.98
N GLU A 416 -4.99 26.16 -0.95
CA GLU A 416 -3.71 26.84 -0.85
C GLU A 416 -2.86 26.22 0.26
N VAL A 417 -1.65 25.78 -0.09
CA VAL A 417 -0.72 25.13 0.85
C VAL A 417 0.39 26.11 1.24
N PRO A 418 0.83 26.16 2.52
CA PRO A 418 1.92 27.04 2.94
C PRO A 418 3.21 26.90 2.13
N ALA A 419 4.03 27.96 2.15
CA ALA A 419 5.24 28.06 1.35
C ALA A 419 6.33 27.05 1.76
N SER A 420 6.36 26.66 3.03
CA SER A 420 7.26 25.64 3.61
C SER A 420 7.12 24.28 2.91
N TYR A 421 5.91 23.88 2.55
CA TYR A 421 5.62 22.57 1.95
C TYR A 421 5.76 22.52 0.42
N ARG A 422 6.17 23.61 -0.25
CA ARG A 422 6.37 23.65 -1.72
C ARG A 422 7.29 22.53 -2.22
N ASN A 423 8.51 22.47 -1.66
CA ASN A 423 9.51 21.50 -2.07
C ASN A 423 9.11 20.06 -1.65
N PRO A 424 8.64 19.82 -0.41
CA PRO A 424 8.14 18.51 -0.01
C PRO A 424 7.03 17.98 -0.92
N LEU A 425 6.06 18.81 -1.33
CA LEU A 425 4.98 18.40 -2.24
C LEU A 425 5.52 17.87 -3.58
N VAL A 426 6.42 18.63 -4.21
CA VAL A 426 7.04 18.24 -5.49
C VAL A 426 7.85 16.96 -5.32
N THR A 427 8.67 16.87 -4.27
CA THR A 427 9.48 15.69 -3.96
C THR A 427 8.60 14.45 -3.75
N ARG A 428 7.52 14.55 -2.98
CA ARG A 428 6.59 13.44 -2.76
C ARG A 428 6.01 12.93 -4.06
N ILE A 429 5.60 13.83 -4.95
CA ILE A 429 5.05 13.44 -6.25
C ILE A 429 6.11 12.80 -7.14
N LYS A 430 7.33 13.34 -7.16
CA LYS A 430 8.47 12.73 -7.90
C LYS A 430 8.76 11.30 -7.41
N ILE A 431 8.71 11.06 -6.11
CA ILE A 431 8.83 9.71 -5.53
C ILE A 431 7.71 8.79 -6.03
N MET A 432 6.46 9.26 -6.08
CA MET A 432 5.32 8.43 -6.48
C MET A 432 5.39 7.93 -7.93
N CYS A 433 6.14 8.61 -8.79
CA CYS A 433 6.31 8.29 -10.21
C CYS A 433 7.77 7.99 -10.62
N ASP A 434 8.63 7.64 -9.66
CA ASP A 434 10.02 7.23 -9.88
C ASP A 434 10.86 8.27 -10.66
N LEU A 435 10.64 9.56 -10.41
CA LEU A 435 11.38 10.68 -11.01
C LEU A 435 12.60 11.10 -10.18
N ASP A 436 13.58 11.72 -10.82
CA ASP A 436 14.79 12.20 -10.16
C ASP A 436 14.49 13.46 -9.35
N ILE A 437 14.59 13.33 -8.02
CA ILE A 437 14.35 14.41 -7.03
C ILE A 437 15.44 15.49 -7.11
N SER A 438 16.66 15.09 -7.50
CA SER A 438 17.82 15.99 -7.56
C SER A 438 17.80 16.88 -8.80
N GLU A 439 17.21 16.42 -9.90
CA GLU A 439 17.04 17.22 -11.10
C GLU A 439 15.79 18.10 -11.01
N ARG A 440 16.00 19.42 -11.04
CA ARG A 440 14.94 20.44 -10.94
C ARG A 440 14.96 21.46 -12.07
N ARG A 441 15.91 21.33 -13.01
CA ARG A 441 16.16 22.32 -14.07
C ARG A 441 15.66 21.87 -15.44
N LYS A 442 15.15 20.64 -15.53
CA LYS A 442 14.64 20.05 -16.77
C LYS A 442 13.24 19.50 -16.53
N PRO A 443 12.33 19.61 -17.51
CA PRO A 443 11.04 18.94 -17.43
C PRO A 443 11.21 17.42 -17.26
N GLN A 444 10.34 16.81 -16.47
CA GLN A 444 10.30 15.36 -16.29
C GLN A 444 8.85 14.84 -16.41
N ASP A 445 8.68 13.68 -17.06
CA ASP A 445 7.41 12.99 -17.24
C ASP A 445 7.43 11.64 -16.52
N GLY A 446 6.39 11.35 -15.74
CA GLY A 446 6.24 10.10 -14.99
C GLY A 446 4.80 9.58 -15.02
N LYS A 447 4.61 8.38 -14.47
CA LYS A 447 3.28 7.75 -14.31
C LYS A 447 3.10 7.28 -12.87
N ILE A 448 1.90 7.49 -12.32
CA ILE A 448 1.51 7.01 -10.99
C ILE A 448 0.42 5.96 -11.19
N LYS A 449 0.68 4.72 -10.77
CA LYS A 449 -0.37 3.71 -10.59
C LYS A 449 -0.99 3.90 -9.20
N PHE A 450 -2.10 4.63 -9.12
CA PHE A 450 -2.63 5.11 -7.84
C PHE A 450 -3.19 4.01 -6.94
N ARG A 451 -3.50 2.84 -7.52
CA ARG A 451 -3.88 1.62 -6.78
C ARG A 451 -2.86 1.22 -5.69
N LYS A 452 -1.59 1.61 -5.84
CA LYS A 452 -0.54 1.40 -4.82
C LYS A 452 -0.74 2.24 -3.56
N TYR A 453 -1.45 3.36 -3.66
CA TYR A 453 -1.58 4.39 -2.62
C TYR A 453 -3.02 4.55 -2.10
N SER A 454 -4.01 4.01 -2.82
CA SER A 454 -5.44 4.10 -2.50
C SER A 454 -6.19 2.93 -3.16
N PRO A 455 -7.36 2.49 -2.63
CA PRO A 455 -8.19 1.50 -3.31
C PRO A 455 -8.72 1.94 -4.68
N LEU A 456 -8.56 3.22 -5.05
CA LEU A 456 -8.92 3.73 -6.37
C LEU A 456 -7.98 3.19 -7.45
N ASP A 457 -8.54 2.42 -8.39
CA ASP A 457 -7.81 1.91 -9.55
C ASP A 457 -7.78 2.93 -10.70
N ILE A 458 -6.92 3.94 -10.55
CA ILE A 458 -6.66 4.98 -11.55
C ILE A 458 -5.16 5.09 -11.84
N GLU A 459 -4.82 5.49 -13.07
CA GLU A 459 -3.46 5.87 -13.45
C GLU A 459 -3.39 7.40 -13.59
N LEU A 460 -2.27 8.01 -13.19
CA LEU A 460 -2.04 9.43 -13.45
C LEU A 460 -0.78 9.60 -14.28
N ARG A 461 -0.82 10.51 -15.25
CA ARG A 461 0.37 11.00 -15.93
C ARG A 461 0.84 12.29 -15.25
N VAL A 462 2.10 12.32 -14.84
CA VAL A 462 2.69 13.44 -14.12
C VAL A 462 3.68 14.14 -15.03
N ALA A 463 3.62 15.47 -15.08
CA ALA A 463 4.66 16.30 -15.66
C ALA A 463 5.14 17.31 -14.60
N THR A 464 6.45 17.40 -14.42
CA THR A 464 7.10 18.44 -13.61
C THR A 464 7.80 19.41 -14.54
N LEU A 465 7.62 20.72 -14.34
CA LEU A 465 8.19 21.75 -15.19
C LEU A 465 8.90 22.82 -14.34
N PRO A 466 10.17 23.14 -14.62
CA PRO A 466 10.85 24.23 -13.93
C PRO A 466 10.21 25.57 -14.25
N THR A 467 9.92 26.36 -13.22
CA THR A 467 9.37 27.72 -13.33
C THR A 467 10.31 28.75 -12.70
N ALA A 468 9.99 30.03 -12.88
CA ALA A 468 10.84 31.13 -12.41
C ALA A 468 11.05 31.07 -10.89
N GLY A 469 12.25 31.45 -10.43
CA GLY A 469 12.59 31.43 -9.00
C GLY A 469 13.05 30.06 -8.48
N GLY A 470 13.43 29.13 -9.37
CA GLY A 470 13.90 27.79 -8.99
C GLY A 470 12.78 26.87 -8.49
N LEU A 471 11.54 27.19 -8.85
CA LEU A 471 10.34 26.43 -8.50
C LEU A 471 10.04 25.38 -9.57
N GLU A 472 9.16 24.45 -9.24
CA GLU A 472 8.72 23.40 -10.15
C GLU A 472 7.20 23.25 -10.09
N ASP A 473 6.53 23.52 -11.20
CA ASP A 473 5.11 23.28 -11.34
C ASP A 473 4.86 21.79 -11.60
N VAL A 474 3.78 21.26 -11.03
CA VAL A 474 3.38 19.87 -11.24
C VAL A 474 1.99 19.82 -11.84
N VAL A 475 1.86 19.09 -12.94
CA VAL A 475 0.58 18.80 -13.57
C VAL A 475 0.38 17.29 -13.56
N MET A 476 -0.71 16.83 -12.94
CA MET A 476 -1.11 15.43 -12.96
C MET A 476 -2.41 15.30 -13.76
N ARG A 477 -2.37 14.56 -14.86
CA ARG A 477 -3.56 14.17 -15.62
C ARG A 477 -4.10 12.85 -15.10
N ILE A 478 -5.36 12.84 -14.70
CA ILE A 478 -6.04 11.62 -14.26
C ILE A 478 -6.45 10.83 -15.51
N LEU A 479 -5.80 9.68 -15.73
CA LEU A 479 -6.21 8.70 -16.72
C LEU A 479 -7.26 7.82 -16.05
N ALA A 480 -8.52 8.14 -16.29
CA ALA A 480 -9.58 7.23 -15.88
C ALA A 480 -9.42 5.93 -16.67
N ASN A 481 -9.34 4.79 -15.99
CA ASN A 481 -9.54 3.45 -16.56
C ASN A 481 -10.96 3.41 -17.13
N SER A 482 -11.11 3.95 -18.34
CA SER A 482 -12.41 4.22 -18.95
C SER A 482 -12.64 3.15 -19.99
N GLU A 483 -13.65 2.31 -19.76
CA GLU A 483 -14.27 1.63 -20.88
C GLU A 483 -14.66 2.67 -21.94
N PRO A 484 -14.48 2.36 -23.23
CA PRO A 484 -14.85 3.28 -24.29
C PRO A 484 -16.32 3.67 -24.15
N ILE A 485 -16.59 4.97 -24.32
CA ILE A 485 -17.96 5.47 -24.27
C ILE A 485 -18.73 4.78 -25.42
N PRO A 486 -19.90 4.18 -25.17
CA PRO A 486 -20.74 3.66 -26.23
C PRO A 486 -21.06 4.74 -27.27
N LEU A 487 -21.07 4.37 -28.56
CA LEU A 487 -21.20 5.31 -29.68
C LEU A 487 -22.50 6.16 -29.59
N ASP A 488 -23.58 5.55 -29.11
CA ASP A 488 -24.88 6.18 -28.86
C ASP A 488 -24.83 7.25 -27.75
N LYS A 489 -23.85 7.16 -26.83
CA LYS A 489 -23.68 8.08 -25.70
C LYS A 489 -22.70 9.23 -25.98
N LEU A 490 -22.11 9.31 -27.17
CA LEU A 490 -21.22 10.41 -27.58
C LEU A 490 -21.95 11.77 -27.74
N GLY A 491 -23.28 11.77 -27.80
CA GLY A 491 -24.06 12.98 -28.06
C GLY A 491 -24.04 13.40 -29.54
N LEU A 492 -23.95 12.43 -30.44
CA LEU A 492 -24.26 12.61 -31.85
C LEU A 492 -25.77 12.82 -32.01
N THR A 493 -26.18 13.74 -32.89
CA THR A 493 -27.58 13.84 -33.32
C THR A 493 -27.95 12.60 -34.15
N GLU A 494 -29.24 12.27 -34.26
CA GLU A 494 -29.68 11.11 -35.04
C GLU A 494 -29.20 11.15 -36.51
N ASN A 495 -29.19 12.36 -37.10
CA ASN A 495 -28.63 12.60 -38.43
C ASN A 495 -27.12 12.27 -38.49
N ASN A 496 -26.33 12.79 -37.55
CA ASN A 496 -24.89 12.54 -37.53
C ASN A 496 -24.57 11.07 -37.19
N LEU A 497 -25.33 10.44 -36.30
CA LEU A 497 -25.13 9.04 -35.92
C LEU A 497 -25.39 8.10 -37.11
N SER A 498 -26.52 8.26 -37.81
CA SER A 498 -26.85 7.42 -38.97
C SER A 498 -25.83 7.56 -40.11
N ARG A 499 -25.37 8.79 -40.38
CA ARG A 499 -24.31 9.08 -41.36
C ARG A 499 -22.95 8.54 -40.93
N LEU A 500 -22.61 8.63 -39.65
CA LEU A 500 -21.36 8.07 -39.13
C LEU A 500 -21.35 6.56 -39.32
N MET A 501 -22.45 5.91 -38.94
CA MET A 501 -22.63 4.46 -39.08
C MET A 501 -22.42 4.01 -40.53
N SER A 502 -22.97 4.71 -41.52
CA SER A 502 -22.82 4.33 -42.93
C SER A 502 -21.38 4.45 -43.46
N ALA A 503 -20.54 5.24 -42.81
CA ALA A 503 -19.13 5.41 -43.15
C ALA A 503 -18.23 4.40 -42.42
N ILE A 504 -18.40 4.23 -41.11
CA ILE A 504 -17.47 3.43 -40.28
C ILE A 504 -17.63 1.91 -40.45
N THR A 505 -18.74 1.44 -41.03
CA THR A 505 -18.97 0.01 -41.31
C THR A 505 -18.54 -0.40 -42.72
N LYS A 506 -17.88 0.49 -43.46
CA LYS A 506 -17.31 0.17 -44.79
C LYS A 506 -16.11 -0.76 -44.62
N PRO A 507 -15.87 -1.68 -45.57
CA PRO A 507 -14.76 -2.64 -45.47
C PRO A 507 -13.38 -1.99 -45.54
N TYR A 508 -13.25 -0.89 -46.29
CA TYR A 508 -11.99 -0.19 -46.48
C TYR A 508 -12.24 1.30 -46.74
N GLY A 509 -11.16 2.08 -46.66
CA GLY A 509 -11.17 3.52 -46.86
C GLY A 509 -10.62 4.27 -45.65
N ILE A 510 -10.52 5.60 -45.76
CA ILE A 510 -9.95 6.45 -44.72
C ILE A 510 -10.99 7.37 -44.09
N PHE A 511 -11.03 7.41 -42.77
CA PHE A 511 -11.93 8.26 -41.99
C PHE A 511 -11.15 9.10 -40.98
N PHE A 512 -11.40 10.40 -40.98
CA PHE A 512 -10.70 11.33 -40.09
C PHE A 512 -11.61 11.89 -39.00
N VAL A 513 -11.10 12.01 -37.79
CA VAL A 513 -11.70 12.83 -36.73
C VAL A 513 -10.82 14.06 -36.48
N CYS A 514 -11.36 15.25 -36.63
CA CYS A 514 -10.58 16.48 -36.53
C CYS A 514 -11.08 17.47 -35.47
N GLY A 515 -10.19 18.36 -35.05
CA GLY A 515 -10.42 19.35 -34.01
C GLY A 515 -9.16 19.67 -33.20
N PRO A 516 -9.17 20.69 -32.34
CA PRO A 516 -8.03 21.09 -31.53
C PRO A 516 -7.79 20.08 -30.41
N THR A 517 -6.74 20.32 -29.63
CA THR A 517 -6.47 19.57 -28.39
C THR A 517 -7.67 19.67 -27.43
N GLY A 518 -8.05 18.53 -26.85
CA GLY A 518 -9.15 18.47 -25.88
C GLY A 518 -10.56 18.52 -26.48
N SER A 519 -10.73 18.39 -27.80
CA SER A 519 -12.05 18.31 -28.44
C SER A 519 -12.72 16.93 -28.38
N GLY A 520 -12.06 15.93 -27.78
CA GLY A 520 -12.62 14.58 -27.63
C GLY A 520 -12.36 13.62 -28.80
N LYS A 521 -11.43 13.95 -29.71
CA LYS A 521 -11.10 13.10 -30.89
C LYS A 521 -10.77 11.66 -30.54
N THR A 522 -9.85 11.47 -29.58
CA THR A 522 -9.42 10.15 -29.11
C THR A 522 -10.60 9.37 -28.54
N THR A 523 -11.46 10.02 -27.74
CA THR A 523 -12.67 9.39 -27.19
C THR A 523 -13.61 8.92 -28.29
N THR A 524 -13.85 9.74 -29.31
CA THR A 524 -14.72 9.39 -30.45
C THR A 524 -14.14 8.25 -31.28
N LEU A 525 -12.84 8.29 -31.60
CA LEU A 525 -12.18 7.19 -32.31
C LEU A 525 -12.26 5.88 -31.52
N HIS A 526 -11.97 5.91 -30.23
CA HIS A 526 -12.07 4.72 -29.38
C HIS A 526 -13.50 4.21 -29.26
N SER A 527 -14.51 5.07 -29.31
CA SER A 527 -15.92 4.65 -29.34
C SER A 527 -16.30 3.99 -30.67
N ILE A 528 -15.77 4.50 -31.79
CA ILE A 528 -15.92 3.88 -33.12
C ILE A 528 -15.24 2.50 -33.14
N LEU A 529 -13.98 2.42 -32.69
CA LEU A 529 -13.24 1.15 -32.62
C LEU A 529 -13.96 0.15 -31.72
N GLY A 530 -14.46 0.59 -30.56
CA GLY A 530 -15.23 -0.26 -29.65
C GLY A 530 -16.51 -0.81 -30.28
N HIS A 531 -17.15 -0.06 -31.19
CA HIS A 531 -18.34 -0.51 -31.91
C HIS A 531 -18.03 -1.58 -32.96
N ILE A 532 -16.91 -1.47 -33.68
CA ILE A 532 -16.50 -2.42 -34.73
C ILE A 532 -15.60 -3.55 -34.20
N ASN A 533 -15.27 -3.54 -32.91
CA ASN A 533 -14.44 -4.55 -32.26
C ASN A 533 -15.21 -5.86 -32.09
N THR A 534 -15.14 -6.71 -33.11
CA THR A 534 -15.69 -8.07 -33.11
C THR A 534 -14.55 -9.10 -33.14
N PRO A 535 -14.78 -10.35 -32.70
CA PRO A 535 -13.77 -11.41 -32.76
C PRO A 535 -13.19 -11.67 -34.16
N ASP A 536 -13.95 -11.33 -35.20
CA ASP A 536 -13.59 -11.53 -36.60
C ASP A 536 -12.87 -10.32 -37.21
N THR A 537 -12.63 -9.25 -36.44
CA THR A 537 -11.99 -8.02 -36.91
C THR A 537 -10.70 -7.77 -36.14
N LYS A 538 -9.57 -7.78 -36.83
CA LYS A 538 -8.25 -7.52 -36.25
C LYS A 538 -7.90 -6.04 -36.34
N ILE A 539 -7.91 -5.37 -35.19
CA ILE A 539 -7.68 -3.93 -35.06
C ILE A 539 -6.29 -3.65 -34.49
N TRP A 540 -5.46 -2.92 -35.25
CA TRP A 540 -4.15 -2.41 -34.79
C TRP A 540 -4.20 -0.91 -34.57
N THR A 541 -3.61 -0.42 -33.47
CA THR A 541 -3.51 1.02 -33.19
C THR A 541 -2.06 1.45 -32.92
N ALA A 542 -1.69 2.61 -33.44
CA ALA A 542 -0.46 3.32 -33.11
C ALA A 542 -0.83 4.62 -32.38
N GLU A 543 -0.43 4.80 -31.12
CA GLU A 543 -0.85 5.94 -30.27
C GLU A 543 0.34 6.58 -29.54
N ASP A 544 0.27 7.88 -29.25
CA ASP A 544 1.34 8.65 -28.59
C ASP A 544 0.79 9.56 -27.47
N PRO A 545 0.55 9.04 -26.24
CA PRO A 545 0.60 7.64 -25.80
C PRO A 545 -0.74 6.91 -25.96
N VAL A 546 -0.82 5.64 -25.55
CA VAL A 546 -2.10 4.92 -25.45
C VAL A 546 -2.90 5.47 -24.27
N GLU A 547 -4.02 6.14 -24.54
CA GLU A 547 -4.85 6.82 -23.53
C GLU A 547 -6.01 5.96 -23.00
N ILE A 548 -6.63 5.15 -23.87
CA ILE A 548 -7.77 4.28 -23.54
C ILE A 548 -7.37 2.85 -23.92
N THR A 549 -7.33 1.94 -22.95
CA THR A 549 -7.05 0.53 -23.19
C THR A 549 -8.34 -0.23 -23.49
N GLN A 550 -8.36 -0.99 -24.58
CA GLN A 550 -9.53 -1.77 -24.98
C GLN A 550 -9.17 -3.22 -25.20
N LYS A 551 -9.95 -4.11 -24.59
CA LYS A 551 -9.81 -5.55 -24.81
C LYS A 551 -10.15 -5.89 -26.26
N GLY A 552 -9.30 -6.68 -26.91
CA GLY A 552 -9.46 -7.10 -28.31
C GLY A 552 -8.57 -6.34 -29.29
N LEU A 553 -8.21 -5.09 -28.99
CA LEU A 553 -7.33 -4.28 -29.83
C LEU A 553 -5.86 -4.64 -29.63
N ARG A 554 -5.06 -4.43 -30.67
CA ARG A 554 -3.58 -4.51 -30.64
C ARG A 554 -3.01 -3.10 -30.61
N GLN A 555 -2.93 -2.55 -29.40
CA GLN A 555 -2.52 -1.16 -29.19
C GLN A 555 -1.02 -1.07 -28.95
N VAL A 556 -0.34 -0.29 -29.78
CA VAL A 556 1.10 -0.08 -29.68
C VAL A 556 1.38 1.39 -29.45
N GLN A 557 2.23 1.67 -28.46
CA GLN A 557 2.63 3.03 -28.12
C GLN A 557 3.87 3.44 -28.94
N VAL A 558 3.84 4.66 -29.47
CA VAL A 558 4.99 5.28 -30.14
C VAL A 558 6.16 5.38 -29.17
N ASN A 559 7.34 4.98 -29.64
CA ASN A 559 8.60 5.11 -28.91
C ASN A 559 9.70 5.58 -29.86
N ARG A 560 9.83 6.90 -29.97
CA ARG A 560 10.82 7.55 -30.85
C ARG A 560 12.26 7.20 -30.49
N LYS A 561 12.56 6.95 -29.20
CA LYS A 561 13.91 6.55 -28.76
C LYS A 561 14.31 5.16 -29.29
N ALA A 562 13.33 4.28 -29.47
CA ALA A 562 13.52 2.95 -30.05
C ALA A 562 13.32 2.90 -31.58
N GLY A 563 13.08 4.05 -32.24
CA GLY A 563 12.76 4.11 -33.67
C GLY A 563 11.35 3.61 -34.03
N LEU A 564 10.43 3.54 -33.06
CA LEU A 564 9.03 3.16 -33.28
C LEU A 564 8.16 4.42 -33.45
N ASP A 565 8.23 5.05 -34.61
CA ASP A 565 7.37 6.17 -34.99
C ASP A 565 6.10 5.72 -35.75
N PHE A 566 5.17 6.66 -36.02
CA PHE A 566 3.90 6.35 -36.68
C PHE A 566 4.08 5.68 -38.05
N ALA A 567 4.96 6.22 -38.90
CA ALA A 567 5.19 5.69 -40.25
C ALA A 567 5.79 4.28 -40.22
N THR A 568 6.75 4.03 -39.33
CA THR A 568 7.37 2.71 -39.14
C THR A 568 6.35 1.67 -38.67
N MET A 569 5.51 2.04 -37.70
CA MET A 569 4.47 1.16 -37.16
C MET A 569 3.39 0.86 -38.19
N MET A 570 2.96 1.86 -38.95
CA MET A 570 2.01 1.70 -40.06
C MET A 570 2.49 0.67 -41.09
N ARG A 571 3.75 0.78 -41.53
CA ARG A 571 4.34 -0.22 -42.43
C ARG A 571 4.41 -1.62 -41.81
N ALA A 572 4.63 -1.71 -40.49
CA ALA A 572 4.64 -2.98 -39.80
C ALA A 572 3.24 -3.60 -39.72
N PHE A 573 2.20 -2.78 -39.49
CA PHE A 573 0.82 -3.25 -39.43
C PHE A 573 0.37 -3.87 -40.75
N LEU A 574 0.75 -3.31 -41.90
CA LEU A 574 0.44 -3.89 -43.22
C LEU A 574 0.97 -5.32 -43.44
N ARG A 575 1.98 -5.76 -42.67
CA ARG A 575 2.48 -7.14 -42.69
C ARG A 575 1.90 -8.01 -41.59
N ALA A 576 1.09 -7.42 -40.72
CA ALA A 576 0.49 -8.07 -39.55
C ALA A 576 -0.96 -8.49 -39.80
N ASP A 577 -1.40 -8.53 -41.07
CA ASP A 577 -2.74 -8.96 -41.50
C ASP A 577 -3.86 -8.22 -40.75
N PRO A 578 -3.93 -6.87 -40.82
CA PRO A 578 -4.95 -6.09 -40.13
C PRO A 578 -6.23 -5.98 -40.98
N ASP A 579 -7.40 -5.85 -40.34
CA ASP A 579 -8.62 -5.38 -41.02
C ASP A 579 -8.78 -3.86 -40.87
N VAL A 580 -8.47 -3.38 -39.65
CA VAL A 580 -8.61 -1.98 -39.26
C VAL A 580 -7.30 -1.48 -38.69
N ILE A 581 -6.90 -0.29 -39.13
CA ILE A 581 -5.71 0.42 -38.64
C ILE A 581 -6.15 1.77 -38.08
N MET A 582 -5.74 2.08 -36.85
CA MET A 582 -5.90 3.41 -36.28
C MET A 582 -4.56 4.05 -35.99
N VAL A 583 -4.38 5.28 -36.45
CA VAL A 583 -3.21 6.11 -36.15
C VAL A 583 -3.66 7.28 -35.29
N GLY A 584 -3.02 7.46 -34.14
CA GLY A 584 -3.40 8.48 -33.17
C GLY A 584 -3.46 9.88 -33.80
N GLU A 585 -2.53 10.21 -34.68
CA GLU A 585 -2.58 11.41 -35.51
C GLU A 585 -1.73 11.26 -36.77
N MET A 586 -2.11 11.98 -37.82
CA MET A 586 -1.32 12.11 -39.04
C MET A 586 -0.80 13.55 -39.16
N ARG A 587 0.50 13.76 -38.90
CA ARG A 587 1.12 15.10 -38.90
C ARG A 587 1.97 15.40 -40.12
N ASP A 588 2.57 14.37 -40.70
CA ASP A 588 3.55 14.47 -41.78
C ASP A 588 3.06 13.77 -43.04
N HIS A 589 3.65 14.14 -44.18
CA HIS A 589 3.33 13.58 -45.50
C HIS A 589 3.54 12.07 -45.55
N GLU A 590 4.58 11.56 -44.91
CA GLU A 590 4.93 10.14 -44.92
C GLU A 590 3.84 9.27 -44.28
N THR A 591 3.41 9.63 -43.06
CA THR A 591 2.37 8.89 -42.33
C THR A 591 1.03 8.95 -43.06
N VAL A 592 0.69 10.11 -43.64
CA VAL A 592 -0.51 10.28 -44.46
C VAL A 592 -0.45 9.41 -45.72
N ALA A 593 0.68 9.39 -46.42
CA ALA A 593 0.86 8.61 -47.64
C ALA A 593 0.71 7.11 -47.37
N VAL A 594 1.32 6.58 -46.31
CA VAL A 594 1.18 5.17 -45.92
C VAL A 594 -0.26 4.85 -45.50
N GLY A 595 -0.95 5.78 -44.82
CA GLY A 595 -2.37 5.62 -44.49
C GLY A 595 -3.28 5.57 -45.71
N LEU A 596 -2.99 6.39 -46.71
CA LEU A 596 -3.71 6.38 -47.97
C LEU A 596 -3.49 5.07 -48.72
N GLU A 597 -2.24 4.62 -48.84
CA GLU A 597 -1.90 3.34 -49.47
C GLU A 597 -2.59 2.16 -48.76
N ALA A 598 -2.58 2.14 -47.42
CA ALA A 598 -3.29 1.14 -46.63
C ALA A 598 -4.79 1.13 -46.97
N SER A 599 -5.41 2.31 -47.07
CA SER A 599 -6.84 2.41 -47.38
C SER A 599 -7.21 1.94 -48.78
N LEU A 600 -6.35 2.20 -49.77
CA LEU A 600 -6.55 1.77 -51.16
C LEU A 600 -6.27 0.26 -51.36
N THR A 601 -5.48 -0.34 -50.47
CA THR A 601 -5.16 -1.78 -50.47
C THR A 601 -6.17 -2.61 -49.68
N GLY A 602 -7.33 -2.04 -49.32
CA GLY A 602 -8.44 -2.79 -48.73
C GLY A 602 -8.53 -2.75 -47.20
N HIS A 603 -7.83 -1.82 -46.54
CA HIS A 603 -7.90 -1.65 -45.08
C HIS A 603 -8.81 -0.48 -44.70
N LEU A 604 -9.47 -0.59 -43.54
CA LEU A 604 -10.18 0.54 -42.95
C LEU A 604 -9.22 1.33 -42.05
N VAL A 605 -9.00 2.61 -42.36
CA VAL A 605 -8.01 3.45 -41.70
C VAL A 605 -8.68 4.61 -40.95
N PHE A 606 -8.40 4.72 -39.65
CA PHE A 606 -8.84 5.83 -38.81
C PHE A 606 -7.67 6.69 -38.38
N SER A 607 -7.84 8.01 -38.39
CA SER A 607 -6.82 8.93 -37.89
C SER A 607 -7.39 10.24 -37.37
N THR A 608 -6.55 11.04 -36.70
CA THR A 608 -6.90 12.40 -36.29
C THR A 608 -6.08 13.49 -36.97
N LEU A 609 -6.72 14.67 -37.08
CA LEU A 609 -6.13 15.90 -37.59
C LEU A 609 -6.43 17.08 -36.66
N HIS A 610 -5.57 18.11 -36.67
CA HIS A 610 -5.75 19.34 -35.87
C HIS A 610 -6.22 20.50 -36.75
N THR A 611 -7.41 20.38 -37.32
CA THR A 611 -8.07 21.37 -38.19
C THR A 611 -9.37 21.86 -37.54
N ASN A 612 -9.92 22.97 -38.04
CA ASN A 612 -11.08 23.61 -37.41
C ASN A 612 -12.43 23.13 -37.94
N SER A 613 -12.49 22.72 -39.21
CA SER A 613 -13.70 22.22 -39.87
C SER A 613 -13.40 21.01 -40.75
N ALA A 614 -14.42 20.25 -41.09
CA ALA A 614 -14.30 19.08 -41.96
C ALA A 614 -13.85 19.47 -43.39
N PRO A 615 -14.42 20.51 -44.05
CA PRO A 615 -13.95 20.96 -45.36
C PRO A 615 -12.50 21.49 -45.37
N GLU A 616 -12.07 22.22 -44.35
CA GLU A 616 -10.68 22.69 -44.24
C GLU A 616 -9.68 21.53 -44.10
N SER A 617 -10.13 20.40 -43.53
CA SER A 617 -9.28 19.21 -43.37
C SER A 617 -8.88 18.61 -44.71
N ILE A 618 -9.78 18.61 -45.68
CA ILE A 618 -9.51 18.16 -47.05
C ILE A 618 -8.41 19.02 -47.67
N VAL A 619 -8.57 20.35 -47.62
CA VAL A 619 -7.59 21.27 -48.20
C VAL A 619 -6.24 21.12 -47.49
N ARG A 620 -6.23 20.98 -46.17
CA ARG A 620 -4.99 20.76 -45.41
C ARG A 620 -4.26 19.47 -45.83
N LEU A 621 -5.01 18.40 -46.08
CA LEU A 621 -4.46 17.12 -46.54
C LEU A 621 -3.88 17.25 -47.96
N LEU A 622 -4.56 17.96 -48.86
CA LEU A 622 -4.04 18.27 -50.20
C LEU A 622 -2.78 19.15 -50.13
N ASP A 623 -2.74 20.14 -49.24
CA ASP A 623 -1.56 21.00 -49.01
C ASP A 623 -0.37 20.23 -48.43
N MET A 624 -0.64 19.17 -47.67
CA MET A 624 0.41 18.26 -47.17
C MET A 624 1.01 17.39 -48.27
N GLY A 625 0.51 17.44 -49.51
CA GLY A 625 1.04 16.73 -50.66
C GLY A 625 0.31 15.44 -51.00
N MET A 626 -0.93 15.26 -50.54
CA MET A 626 -1.77 14.15 -50.98
C MET A 626 -2.17 14.34 -52.46
N ASP A 627 -2.12 13.24 -53.21
CA ASP A 627 -2.69 13.21 -54.55
C ASP A 627 -4.23 13.30 -54.46
N PRO A 628 -4.87 14.27 -55.14
CA PRO A 628 -6.31 14.46 -55.05
C PRO A 628 -7.14 13.27 -55.52
N PHE A 629 -6.66 12.51 -56.51
CA PHE A 629 -7.41 11.37 -57.06
C PHE A 629 -7.41 10.19 -56.09
N ASN A 630 -6.22 9.76 -55.68
CA ASN A 630 -6.07 8.69 -54.71
C ASN A 630 -6.78 9.02 -53.39
N PHE A 631 -6.67 10.26 -52.92
CA PHE A 631 -7.34 10.70 -51.69
C PHE A 631 -8.86 10.69 -51.82
N ALA A 632 -9.40 11.22 -52.92
CA ALA A 632 -10.84 11.21 -53.16
C ALA A 632 -11.39 9.77 -53.17
N ASP A 633 -10.71 8.85 -53.85
CA ASP A 633 -11.16 7.47 -53.95
C ASP A 633 -11.21 6.77 -52.58
N ALA A 634 -10.20 7.00 -51.74
CA ALA A 634 -10.08 6.44 -50.40
C ALA A 634 -11.01 7.07 -49.35
N LEU A 635 -11.39 8.35 -49.49
CA LEU A 635 -12.07 9.10 -48.45
C LEU A 635 -13.48 8.54 -48.16
N LEU A 636 -13.72 8.18 -46.90
CA LEU A 636 -15.04 7.82 -46.37
C LEU A 636 -15.75 9.01 -45.73
N GLY A 637 -15.01 9.83 -44.99
CA GLY A 637 -15.55 11.02 -44.34
C GLY A 637 -14.59 11.69 -43.37
N VAL A 638 -14.98 12.89 -42.96
CA VAL A 638 -14.28 13.71 -41.95
C VAL A 638 -15.30 14.18 -40.92
N LEU A 639 -15.06 13.84 -39.66
CA LEU A 639 -15.83 14.28 -38.50
C LEU A 639 -15.06 15.37 -37.74
N ALA A 640 -15.46 16.63 -37.87
CA ALA A 640 -14.96 17.69 -37.01
C ALA A 640 -15.71 17.71 -35.68
N GLN A 641 -14.96 17.95 -34.60
CA GLN A 641 -15.50 17.91 -33.25
C GLN A 641 -15.03 19.08 -32.37
N ARG A 642 -15.92 19.52 -31.47
CA ARG A 642 -15.66 20.40 -30.33
C ARG A 642 -16.38 19.88 -29.08
N LEU A 643 -15.96 20.31 -27.89
CA LEU A 643 -16.68 20.03 -26.64
C LEU A 643 -17.22 21.32 -26.03
N ALA A 644 -18.55 21.42 -25.94
CA ALA A 644 -19.24 22.45 -25.16
C ALA A 644 -19.58 21.91 -23.77
N LYS A 645 -19.92 22.80 -22.84
CA LYS A 645 -20.42 22.38 -21.52
C LYS A 645 -21.90 22.01 -21.59
N ARG A 646 -22.29 20.98 -20.84
CA ARG A 646 -23.69 20.57 -20.71
C ARG A 646 -24.37 21.33 -19.56
N LEU A 647 -25.57 21.83 -19.78
CA LEU A 647 -26.39 22.45 -18.73
C LEU A 647 -26.67 21.43 -17.62
N CYS A 648 -26.59 21.88 -16.37
CA CYS A 648 -26.82 21.00 -15.23
C CYS A 648 -28.27 20.49 -15.25
N PRO A 649 -28.51 19.17 -15.25
CA PRO A 649 -29.86 18.62 -15.29
C PRO A 649 -30.66 18.92 -14.02
N LYS A 650 -30.00 19.20 -12.89
CA LYS A 650 -30.64 19.47 -11.60
C LYS A 650 -31.11 20.91 -11.44
N CYS A 651 -30.41 21.89 -12.01
CA CYS A 651 -30.65 23.32 -11.72
C CYS A 651 -30.93 24.18 -12.95
N LYS A 652 -30.94 23.64 -14.18
CA LYS A 652 -31.24 24.44 -15.36
C LYS A 652 -32.65 25.03 -15.27
N ALA A 653 -32.79 26.33 -15.52
CA ALA A 653 -34.08 27.02 -15.47
C ALA A 653 -34.69 27.08 -16.88
N ALA A 654 -35.90 26.54 -17.02
CA ALA A 654 -36.66 26.60 -18.27
C ALA A 654 -37.24 28.00 -18.49
N TYR A 655 -37.25 28.47 -19.75
CA TYR A 655 -37.93 29.68 -20.18
C TYR A 655 -38.39 29.56 -21.62
N HIS A 656 -39.36 30.39 -22.01
CA HIS A 656 -39.80 30.50 -23.40
C HIS A 656 -39.03 31.66 -24.05
N PRO A 657 -38.31 31.41 -25.16
CA PRO A 657 -37.62 32.47 -25.88
C PRO A 657 -38.63 33.41 -26.51
N ASP A 658 -38.29 34.70 -26.59
CA ASP A 658 -39.11 35.65 -27.34
C ASP A 658 -38.91 35.51 -28.86
N VAL A 659 -39.74 36.21 -29.63
CA VAL A 659 -39.69 36.15 -31.10
C VAL A 659 -38.36 36.66 -31.65
N ALA A 660 -37.75 37.64 -30.98
CA ALA A 660 -36.47 38.21 -31.42
C ALA A 660 -35.31 37.25 -31.16
N GLU A 661 -35.27 36.60 -30.00
CA GLU A 661 -34.29 35.57 -29.65
C GLU A 661 -34.37 34.38 -30.61
N MET A 662 -35.58 33.91 -30.93
CA MET A 662 -35.78 32.85 -31.90
C MET A 662 -35.35 33.27 -33.31
N SER A 663 -35.68 34.50 -33.73
CA SER A 663 -35.25 35.03 -35.04
C SER A 663 -33.73 35.13 -35.12
N ASN A 664 -33.07 35.65 -34.09
CA ASN A 664 -31.62 35.78 -34.04
C ASN A 664 -30.93 34.41 -34.11
N LEU A 665 -31.47 33.41 -33.41
CA LEU A 665 -30.95 32.04 -33.43
C LEU A 665 -31.09 31.42 -34.82
N LEU A 666 -32.23 31.64 -35.49
CA LEU A 666 -32.47 31.18 -36.85
C LEU A 666 -31.52 31.86 -37.85
N ASP A 667 -31.30 33.16 -37.71
CA ASP A 667 -30.37 33.91 -38.57
C ASP A 667 -28.93 33.41 -38.41
N GLU A 668 -28.50 33.12 -37.18
CA GLU A 668 -27.17 32.56 -36.90
C GLU A 668 -27.01 31.13 -37.46
N TYR A 669 -28.07 30.32 -37.46
CA TYR A 669 -28.08 29.00 -38.10
C TYR A 669 -28.01 29.07 -39.63
N CYS A 670 -28.75 30.00 -40.23
CA CYS A 670 -28.84 30.19 -41.68
C CYS A 670 -27.61 30.88 -42.28
N LEU A 671 -26.72 31.46 -41.46
CA LEU A 671 -25.51 32.14 -41.94
C LEU A 671 -24.59 31.21 -42.76
N ASP A 672 -24.48 29.93 -42.38
CA ASP A 672 -23.67 28.96 -43.14
C ASP A 672 -24.38 28.46 -44.41
N LEU A 673 -25.69 28.62 -44.53
CA LEU A 673 -26.49 28.10 -45.65
C LEU A 673 -26.52 29.06 -46.86
N GLN A 674 -26.02 30.28 -46.73
CA GLN A 674 -26.10 31.34 -47.75
C GLN A 674 -25.55 30.94 -49.12
N MET A 675 -24.58 30.01 -49.16
CA MET A 675 -23.95 29.55 -50.39
C MET A 675 -24.62 28.33 -51.02
N THR A 676 -25.60 27.73 -50.36
CA THR A 676 -26.38 26.59 -50.86
C THR A 676 -27.39 27.04 -51.92
N THR A 677 -27.72 26.14 -52.82
CA THR A 677 -28.65 26.35 -53.94
C THR A 677 -30.02 26.83 -53.46
N PRO A 678 -30.67 26.22 -52.44
CA PRO A 678 -31.96 26.71 -51.96
C PRO A 678 -31.94 28.16 -51.46
N PHE A 679 -30.85 28.58 -50.79
CA PHE A 679 -30.72 29.95 -50.29
C PHE A 679 -30.37 30.97 -51.38
N LYS A 680 -29.65 30.54 -52.42
CA LYS A 680 -29.37 31.37 -53.60
C LYS A 680 -30.61 31.61 -54.45
N GLU A 681 -31.50 30.63 -54.54
CA GLU A 681 -32.75 30.71 -55.29
C GLU A 681 -33.81 31.54 -54.56
N ASP A 682 -34.08 31.21 -53.29
CA ASP A 682 -35.03 31.94 -52.45
C ASP A 682 -34.65 31.82 -50.96
N ALA A 683 -33.88 32.80 -50.47
CA ALA A 683 -33.42 32.85 -49.10
C ALA A 683 -34.57 32.87 -48.07
N ASP A 684 -35.69 33.52 -48.40
CA ASP A 684 -36.83 33.64 -47.49
C ASP A 684 -37.60 32.31 -47.37
N ALA A 685 -37.83 31.64 -48.49
CA ALA A 685 -38.45 30.31 -48.49
C ALA A 685 -37.56 29.28 -47.78
N ALA A 686 -36.25 29.29 -48.06
CA ALA A 686 -35.30 28.39 -47.42
C ALA A 686 -35.21 28.63 -45.90
N ARG A 687 -35.17 29.89 -45.46
CA ARG A 687 -35.23 30.26 -44.03
C ARG A 687 -36.53 29.78 -43.36
N LYS A 688 -37.68 29.92 -44.02
CA LYS A 688 -38.96 29.42 -43.52
C LYS A 688 -39.01 27.89 -43.43
N ALA A 689 -38.36 27.19 -44.35
CA ALA A 689 -38.26 25.73 -44.31
C ALA A 689 -37.49 25.24 -43.07
N VAL A 690 -36.37 25.90 -42.74
CA VAL A 690 -35.60 25.61 -41.51
C VAL A 690 -36.45 25.87 -40.27
N ALA A 691 -37.15 27.00 -40.20
CA ALA A 691 -38.03 27.32 -39.07
C ALA A 691 -39.15 26.27 -38.89
N LYS A 692 -39.77 25.83 -39.99
CA LYS A 692 -40.80 24.78 -39.98
C LYS A 692 -40.24 23.44 -39.51
N GLN A 693 -39.03 23.09 -39.92
CA GLN A 693 -38.34 21.89 -39.44
C GLN A 693 -38.14 21.97 -37.93
N TRP A 694 -37.62 23.08 -37.41
CA TRP A 694 -37.43 23.27 -35.97
C TRP A 694 -38.73 23.17 -35.19
N GLN A 695 -39.82 23.77 -35.69
CA GLN A 695 -41.12 23.68 -35.07
C GLN A 695 -41.64 22.24 -35.01
N THR A 696 -41.34 21.43 -36.03
CA THR A 696 -41.74 20.02 -36.06
C THR A 696 -40.92 19.17 -35.08
N THR A 697 -39.63 19.47 -34.94
CA THR A 697 -38.70 18.63 -34.16
C THR A 697 -38.60 19.03 -32.68
N TYR A 698 -38.63 20.33 -32.36
CA TYR A 698 -38.26 20.85 -31.03
C TYR A 698 -39.36 21.61 -30.31
N ALA A 699 -40.44 22.00 -30.99
CA ALA A 699 -41.56 22.65 -30.33
C ALA A 699 -42.51 21.63 -29.70
N ASP A 700 -43.21 22.03 -28.65
CA ASP A 700 -44.25 21.22 -28.01
C ASP A 700 -45.52 21.12 -28.89
N LYS A 701 -46.56 20.44 -28.37
CA LYS A 701 -47.84 20.28 -29.07
C LYS A 701 -48.56 21.60 -29.34
N GLN A 702 -48.20 22.66 -28.62
CA GLN A 702 -48.72 24.02 -28.76
C GLN A 702 -47.83 24.87 -29.68
N GLY A 703 -46.74 24.32 -30.22
CA GLY A 703 -45.80 25.02 -31.08
C GLY A 703 -44.86 25.95 -30.31
N GLN A 704 -44.72 25.80 -29.00
CA GLN A 704 -43.83 26.61 -28.15
C GLN A 704 -42.47 25.92 -27.98
N PHE A 705 -41.41 26.74 -28.01
CA PHE A 705 -40.04 26.28 -27.73
C PHE A 705 -39.70 26.49 -26.25
N THR A 706 -38.95 25.56 -25.68
CA THR A 706 -38.45 25.67 -24.29
C THR A 706 -36.93 25.71 -24.28
N PHE A 707 -36.37 26.84 -23.88
CA PHE A 707 -34.92 27.02 -23.72
C PHE A 707 -34.54 26.94 -22.24
N TYR A 708 -33.23 26.83 -21.98
CA TYR A 708 -32.72 26.64 -20.64
C TYR A 708 -31.54 27.58 -20.34
N LYS A 709 -31.51 28.14 -19.13
CA LYS A 709 -30.39 28.98 -18.64
C LYS A 709 -29.64 28.29 -17.50
N PRO A 710 -28.32 28.52 -17.39
CA PRO A 710 -27.55 28.05 -16.24
C PRO A 710 -27.94 28.86 -14.99
N VAL A 711 -28.17 28.16 -13.87
CA VAL A 711 -28.46 28.79 -12.56
C VAL A 711 -27.30 28.59 -11.59
N GLY A 712 -26.93 27.33 -11.33
CA GLY A 712 -25.94 26.96 -10.31
C GLY A 712 -26.58 26.22 -9.14
N CYS A 713 -25.89 25.19 -8.67
CA CYS A 713 -26.20 24.41 -7.47
C CYS A 713 -24.91 23.71 -7.03
N ASP A 714 -24.92 23.09 -5.85
CA ASP A 714 -23.75 22.44 -5.24
C ASP A 714 -23.19 21.28 -6.07
N ASP A 715 -24.01 20.72 -6.96
CA ASP A 715 -23.68 19.60 -7.85
C ASP A 715 -22.98 20.00 -9.16
N CYS A 716 -22.78 21.30 -9.43
CA CYS A 716 -22.35 21.77 -10.74
C CYS A 716 -21.35 22.94 -10.67
N THR A 717 -20.64 23.20 -11.77
CA THR A 717 -19.73 24.34 -11.87
C THR A 717 -20.40 25.47 -12.67
N LYS A 718 -20.92 26.48 -11.97
CA LYS A 718 -21.60 27.66 -12.57
C LYS A 718 -22.79 27.28 -13.48
N GLY A 719 -23.59 26.30 -13.07
CA GLY A 719 -24.77 25.85 -13.82
C GLY A 719 -24.49 24.79 -14.89
N TYR A 720 -23.26 24.29 -14.99
CA TYR A 720 -22.86 23.25 -15.95
C TYR A 720 -22.29 22.01 -15.27
N ARG A 721 -22.58 20.84 -15.82
CA ARG A 721 -22.04 19.55 -15.35
C ARG A 721 -21.83 18.61 -16.53
N GLY A 722 -20.57 18.22 -16.74
CA GLY A 722 -20.18 17.40 -17.89
C GLY A 722 -20.08 18.21 -19.18
N ARG A 723 -19.73 17.50 -20.25
CA ARG A 723 -19.48 18.06 -21.59
C ARG A 723 -20.39 17.39 -22.62
N VAL A 724 -20.61 18.08 -23.74
CA VAL A 724 -21.34 17.58 -24.91
C VAL A 724 -20.48 17.83 -26.15
N GLY A 725 -20.37 16.82 -27.01
CA GLY A 725 -19.70 16.97 -28.30
C GLY A 725 -20.54 17.79 -29.26
N LEU A 726 -19.94 18.68 -30.03
CA LEU A 726 -20.53 19.31 -31.21
C LEU A 726 -19.86 18.70 -32.44
N HIS A 727 -20.65 18.28 -33.42
CA HIS A 727 -20.19 17.42 -34.50
C HIS A 727 -20.56 17.98 -35.88
N GLU A 728 -19.58 17.97 -36.78
CA GLU A 728 -19.75 18.32 -38.19
C GLU A 728 -19.18 17.18 -39.03
N LEU A 729 -20.07 16.47 -39.73
CA LEU A 729 -19.73 15.24 -40.46
C LEU A 729 -19.91 15.41 -41.97
N MET A 730 -18.78 15.52 -42.67
CA MET A 730 -18.73 15.50 -44.13
C MET A 730 -18.42 14.09 -44.61
N LEU A 731 -19.24 13.54 -45.51
CA LEU A 731 -19.02 12.22 -46.09
C LEU A 731 -18.30 12.33 -47.44
N GLY A 732 -17.52 11.30 -47.80
CA GLY A 732 -16.89 11.19 -49.11
C GLY A 732 -17.88 10.66 -50.16
N THR A 733 -18.90 11.45 -50.51
CA THR A 733 -19.85 11.14 -51.60
C THR A 733 -19.19 11.28 -52.97
N ASP A 734 -19.79 10.74 -54.03
CA ASP A 734 -19.24 10.86 -55.39
C ASP A 734 -19.06 12.32 -55.84
N ASP A 735 -20.00 13.20 -55.48
CA ASP A 735 -19.87 14.63 -55.75
C ASP A 735 -18.76 15.28 -54.92
N THR A 736 -18.64 14.92 -53.64
CA THR A 736 -17.53 15.38 -52.79
C THR A 736 -16.19 14.93 -53.37
N LYS A 737 -16.07 13.67 -53.79
CA LYS A 737 -14.87 13.12 -54.41
C LYS A 737 -14.49 13.86 -55.68
N LYS A 738 -15.47 14.14 -56.55
CA LYS A 738 -15.27 14.94 -57.76
C LYS A 738 -14.73 16.34 -57.43
N ARG A 739 -15.30 17.02 -56.43
CA ARG A 739 -14.82 18.35 -56.01
C ARG A 739 -13.40 18.31 -55.43
N ILE A 740 -13.04 17.24 -54.75
CA ILE A 740 -11.67 17.02 -54.26
C ILE A 740 -10.70 16.87 -55.44
N GLN A 741 -11.04 16.05 -56.42
CA GLN A 741 -10.24 15.85 -57.64
C GLN A 741 -10.03 17.16 -58.41
N GLU A 742 -11.06 18.01 -58.47
CA GLU A 742 -11.03 19.34 -59.10
C GLU A 742 -10.33 20.42 -58.25
N ARG A 743 -9.87 20.09 -57.02
CA ARG A 743 -9.28 21.02 -56.05
C ARG A 743 -10.20 22.22 -55.75
N ALA A 744 -11.50 21.94 -55.57
CA ALA A 744 -12.49 22.96 -55.25
C ALA A 744 -12.13 23.74 -53.97
N ARG A 745 -12.55 25.01 -53.92
CA ARG A 745 -12.32 25.87 -52.76
C ARG A 745 -13.15 25.38 -51.55
N VAL A 746 -12.66 25.68 -50.34
CA VAL A 746 -13.35 25.34 -49.07
C VAL A 746 -14.83 25.74 -49.07
N ALA A 747 -15.15 26.93 -49.59
CA ALA A 747 -16.53 27.44 -49.64
C ALA A 747 -17.46 26.59 -50.53
N GLU A 748 -16.93 26.01 -51.62
CA GLU A 748 -17.70 25.15 -52.51
C GLU A 748 -17.93 23.77 -51.89
N LEU A 749 -16.90 23.20 -51.27
CA LEU A 749 -17.00 21.94 -50.51
C LEU A 749 -18.00 22.08 -49.34
N LEU A 750 -17.96 23.20 -48.62
CA LEU A 750 -18.90 23.49 -47.54
C LEU A 750 -20.34 23.56 -48.06
N ALA A 751 -20.59 24.30 -49.14
CA ALA A 751 -21.93 24.43 -49.71
C ALA A 751 -22.48 23.07 -50.15
N LEU A 752 -21.68 22.28 -50.87
CA LEU A 752 -22.04 20.92 -51.29
C LEU A 752 -22.34 20.03 -50.08
N ALA A 753 -21.46 20.00 -49.09
CA ALA A 753 -21.65 19.16 -47.90
C ALA A 753 -22.93 19.53 -47.13
N LEU A 754 -23.27 20.82 -47.05
CA LEU A 754 -24.51 21.30 -46.43
C LEU A 754 -25.75 20.88 -47.21
N GLU A 755 -25.70 20.95 -48.55
CA GLU A 755 -26.76 20.46 -49.44
C GLU A 755 -26.98 18.95 -49.29
N GLU A 756 -25.90 18.19 -49.10
CA GLU A 756 -25.95 16.76 -48.81
C GLU A 756 -26.34 16.45 -47.36
N GLY A 757 -26.69 17.45 -46.56
CA GLY A 757 -27.26 17.28 -45.22
C GLY A 757 -26.24 17.29 -44.06
N MET A 758 -25.00 17.73 -44.29
CA MET A 758 -24.08 18.06 -43.21
C MET A 758 -24.69 19.17 -42.33
N ARG A 759 -24.33 19.16 -41.05
CA ARG A 759 -24.53 20.29 -40.13
C ARG A 759 -23.17 20.85 -39.75
N THR A 760 -23.01 22.17 -39.78
CA THR A 760 -21.79 22.77 -39.23
C THR A 760 -21.73 22.57 -37.72
N LEU A 761 -20.54 22.71 -37.13
CA LEU A 761 -20.38 22.63 -35.67
C LEU A 761 -21.34 23.57 -34.93
N ARG A 762 -21.59 24.76 -35.50
CA ARG A 762 -22.53 25.75 -34.96
C ARG A 762 -23.97 25.31 -35.11
N GLN A 763 -24.36 24.77 -36.27
CA GLN A 763 -25.71 24.26 -36.51
C GLN A 763 -26.05 23.10 -35.56
N ASP A 764 -25.15 22.12 -35.39
CA ASP A 764 -25.31 21.02 -34.44
C ASP A 764 -25.34 21.54 -32.99
N GLY A 765 -24.56 22.57 -32.67
CA GLY A 765 -24.64 23.30 -31.40
C GLY A 765 -26.00 23.94 -31.15
N ILE A 766 -26.55 24.65 -32.13
CA ILE A 766 -27.88 25.29 -32.05
C ILE A 766 -28.97 24.24 -31.86
N GLU A 767 -28.92 23.13 -32.61
CA GLU A 767 -29.85 22.00 -32.41
C GLU A 767 -29.80 21.45 -30.97
N LYS A 768 -28.62 21.43 -30.35
CA LYS A 768 -28.46 21.05 -28.93
C LYS A 768 -28.94 22.10 -27.93
N VAL A 769 -28.98 23.37 -28.32
CA VAL A 769 -29.65 24.42 -27.53
C VAL A 769 -31.16 24.25 -27.60
N LEU A 770 -31.71 24.00 -28.79
CA LEU A 770 -33.13 23.70 -29.00
C LEU A 770 -33.57 22.46 -28.20
N ALA A 771 -32.70 21.45 -28.09
CA ALA A 771 -32.92 20.26 -27.26
C ALA A 771 -32.69 20.47 -25.75
N GLY A 772 -32.27 21.67 -25.31
CA GLY A 772 -32.04 21.99 -23.90
C GLY A 772 -30.85 21.26 -23.26
N ILE A 773 -29.84 20.92 -24.05
CA ILE A 773 -28.62 20.20 -23.62
C ILE A 773 -27.51 21.19 -23.24
N THR A 774 -27.36 22.26 -24.02
CA THR A 774 -26.38 23.34 -23.81
C THR A 774 -27.03 24.71 -24.06
N ASP A 775 -26.25 25.78 -24.05
CA ASP A 775 -26.70 27.13 -24.35
C ASP A 775 -25.82 27.80 -25.42
N MET A 776 -26.31 28.90 -25.99
CA MET A 776 -25.60 29.63 -27.05
C MET A 776 -24.29 30.26 -26.60
N ALA A 777 -24.12 30.56 -25.31
CA ALA A 777 -22.86 31.08 -24.80
C ALA A 777 -21.76 30.02 -24.91
N GLN A 778 -22.08 28.75 -24.64
CA GLN A 778 -21.13 27.65 -24.85
C GLN A 778 -20.88 27.34 -26.32
N VAL A 779 -21.92 27.35 -27.17
CA VAL A 779 -21.76 27.11 -28.62
C VAL A 779 -20.83 28.15 -29.23
N ARG A 780 -21.11 29.45 -29.04
CA ARG A 780 -20.28 30.55 -29.56
C ARG A 780 -18.86 30.54 -29.02
N LYS A 781 -18.65 30.04 -27.80
CA LYS A 781 -17.32 29.93 -27.20
C LYS A 781 -16.41 28.93 -27.92
N VAL A 782 -16.97 27.85 -28.45
CA VAL A 782 -16.18 26.74 -29.04
C VAL A 782 -16.23 26.71 -30.57
N CYS A 783 -17.26 27.33 -31.16
CA CYS A 783 -17.42 27.53 -32.59
C CYS A 783 -16.99 28.96 -32.95
N VAL A 784 -15.70 29.19 -33.09
CA VAL A 784 -15.17 30.48 -33.55
C VAL A 784 -15.22 30.48 -35.08
N ARG A 785 -16.15 31.25 -35.64
CA ARG A 785 -16.13 31.71 -37.03
C ARG A 785 -16.44 33.20 -37.06
#